data_AF-A0A517P465-F1
#
_entry.id   AF-A0A517P465-F1
#
_cell.length_a   1.000
_cell.length_b   1.000
_cell.length_c   1.000
_cell.angle_alpha   90.00
_cell.angle_beta   90.00
_cell.angle_gamma   90.00
#
_symmetry.space_group_name_H-M   'P 1'
#
loop_
_entity.id
_entity.type
_entity.pdbx_description
1 polymer ?
#
loop_
_entity_poly.entity_id
_entity_poly.type
_entity_poly.pdbx_seq_one_letter_code
_entity_poly.pdbx_strand_id
1 'polypeptide(L)'
;MAASQVPQILLTSSLLAEERRGNGFADRPKLLPRLVAVAALILWATGTADADVMTVGSDAELRRALSDAGPGDTVLILPGEYRGGIRWSPRGEPGRPITLAGTNRDDPPVFRGGFEVFRLHRPTHTVLRDLIIEGSGDNGLNADDSGRRDQPAGPLTLQRITSRDSGGRGNHDGFKLTGIDDLKIVDCTVSGWGRGGQGIDLVGCHNVIVRGCRIDGGGKSAVGLQAKGGSRDVLFADCRVEGVTERCVNVGGLTGDQFFRPPGATAEATEVRVLGCELVGASAAVAFIGSDSTRVENCVLYRQTRYPIRILRENNGERMVPTRGGEFVGNTVVWHDGDLLTFVNVGANSRPETFTFAGNIWYCVTHPARSTPSGLPVEEVSGVYGVDPKLKDPPQNLTPTRPAADLHKEASVRAERHRLRLTVAAVLTPLALGILWWLHRTAARAIRPRPVTTDARFAAPPPRRSHAVFALAGWISLMAAASLAPFSPADGGSWLSVDWGTTFRRFADLPFDAEAISNVDWTVNTLAGVPLGFFAVAVAMIGRGFGRPGGAFSVERRSLFWSITGVVAAIGGSAALAFILESSQLLLEGRTSTKYDLYAQVCGAVMGVAAWFAVGPSATQWVKKRLSRSRAVRTLQPIDFAAVIAVALVAVWTLRPFDPLVHPVDLYHKLQGGGFRPVPFGPGWTVEDFTWSVLRAVPFGLLAAIFWTPPDRPTRTFRPAWVVGLVAAAALEGGQFFVRGRVCDVTDVLAAAVGAAVGASLASVFARSPFLTPVPMAGRGLNVVRWTVGVGLASVACLIYAGSVDSLG
;
A
#
# COMPACT_ATOMS: atom_id res chain seq x y z
N MET A 1 -42.14 -34.11 17.92
CA MET A 1 -42.92 -32.86 17.90
C MET A 1 -43.19 -32.51 16.45
N ALA A 2 -44.48 -32.51 16.10
CA ALA A 2 -45.13 -32.29 14.80
C ALA A 2 -44.30 -32.47 13.52
N ALA A 3 -44.35 -33.69 12.99
CA ALA A 3 -44.20 -33.99 11.58
C ALA A 3 -45.60 -34.19 10.96
N SER A 4 -45.71 -33.78 9.70
CA SER A 4 -46.59 -34.26 8.61
C SER A 4 -47.50 -35.48 8.86
N GLN A 5 -48.71 -35.47 8.29
CA GLN A 5 -49.14 -36.45 7.28
C GLN A 5 -50.48 -36.08 6.58
N VAL A 6 -50.48 -36.40 5.28
CA VAL A 6 -51.54 -36.51 4.24
C VAL A 6 -52.53 -37.67 4.64
N PRO A 7 -53.59 -38.16 3.90
CA PRO A 7 -54.10 -37.82 2.56
C PRO A 7 -55.63 -38.00 2.25
N GLN A 8 -55.98 -37.68 0.99
CA GLN A 8 -56.84 -38.43 0.04
C GLN A 8 -58.37 -38.66 0.23
N ILE A 9 -59.07 -38.56 -0.92
CA ILE A 9 -60.04 -39.53 -1.51
C ILE A 9 -61.53 -39.11 -1.74
N LEU A 10 -61.99 -39.47 -2.96
CA LEU A 10 -63.33 -39.76 -3.49
C LEU A 10 -64.30 -38.62 -3.89
N LEU A 11 -64.33 -38.35 -5.20
CA LEU A 11 -65.50 -37.87 -5.93
C LEU A 11 -66.31 -39.07 -6.44
N THR A 12 -67.57 -39.11 -6.04
CA THR A 12 -68.63 -40.00 -6.54
C THR A 12 -69.35 -39.34 -7.72
N SER A 13 -69.79 -40.12 -8.70
CA SER A 13 -71.19 -40.04 -9.18
C SER A 13 -71.49 -41.13 -10.21
N SER A 14 -72.58 -41.83 -9.92
CA SER A 14 -73.19 -42.96 -10.60
C SER A 14 -74.03 -42.59 -11.83
N LEU A 15 -74.27 -43.61 -12.63
CA LEU A 15 -74.97 -43.72 -13.90
C LEU A 15 -76.49 -44.03 -13.74
N LEU A 16 -77.25 -43.77 -14.83
CA LEU A 16 -78.61 -44.25 -15.23
C LEU A 16 -79.83 -43.53 -14.64
N ALA A 17 -80.97 -43.33 -15.31
CA ALA A 17 -81.46 -43.36 -16.70
C ALA A 17 -82.92 -42.84 -16.66
N GLU A 18 -83.46 -42.24 -17.74
CA GLU A 18 -84.79 -42.52 -18.34
C GLU A 18 -85.34 -41.41 -19.24
N GLU A 19 -86.00 -41.87 -20.30
CA GLU A 19 -86.56 -41.17 -21.46
C GLU A 19 -87.78 -40.26 -21.17
N ARG A 20 -87.99 -39.25 -22.03
CA ARG A 20 -89.27 -39.06 -22.77
C ARG A 20 -89.21 -37.94 -23.84
N ARG A 21 -89.45 -38.38 -25.10
CA ARG A 21 -90.21 -37.78 -26.23
C ARG A 21 -90.01 -36.30 -26.65
N GLY A 22 -89.70 -36.10 -27.93
CA GLY A 22 -90.01 -34.86 -28.66
C GLY A 22 -89.30 -34.65 -30.01
N ASN A 23 -89.76 -35.33 -31.07
CA ASN A 23 -89.65 -35.09 -32.52
C ASN A 23 -88.56 -34.13 -33.11
N GLY A 24 -87.69 -34.73 -33.94
CA GLY A 24 -87.63 -34.43 -35.39
C GLY A 24 -86.71 -33.31 -35.89
N PHE A 25 -85.55 -33.66 -36.41
CA PHE A 25 -85.18 -33.48 -37.84
C PHE A 25 -83.80 -34.09 -38.10
N ALA A 26 -83.67 -34.74 -39.25
CA ALA A 26 -82.43 -35.34 -39.71
C ALA A 26 -81.43 -34.27 -40.13
N ASP A 27 -80.19 -34.36 -39.64
CA ASP A 27 -79.01 -34.28 -40.50
C ASP A 27 -77.75 -34.76 -39.76
N ARG A 28 -77.02 -35.68 -40.39
CA ARG A 28 -75.73 -36.16 -39.91
C ARG A 28 -74.67 -35.08 -40.15
N PRO A 29 -73.76 -34.82 -39.19
CA PRO A 29 -72.40 -34.45 -39.56
C PRO A 29 -71.36 -35.32 -38.87
N LYS A 30 -70.70 -36.16 -39.69
CA LYS A 30 -69.24 -36.24 -39.80
C LYS A 30 -68.44 -36.16 -38.48
N LEU A 31 -68.60 -37.13 -37.57
CA LEU A 31 -67.71 -37.33 -36.42
C LEU A 31 -66.38 -38.01 -36.79
N LEU A 32 -66.33 -38.72 -37.93
CA LEU A 32 -65.13 -39.43 -38.39
C LEU A 32 -63.96 -38.52 -38.85
N PRO A 33 -64.17 -37.40 -39.59
CA PRO A 33 -63.05 -36.53 -39.96
C PRO A 33 -62.52 -35.68 -38.79
N ARG A 34 -63.29 -35.50 -37.70
CA ARG A 34 -62.84 -34.79 -36.49
C ARG A 34 -61.98 -35.67 -35.59
N LEU A 35 -62.25 -36.97 -35.50
CA LEU A 35 -61.40 -37.92 -34.77
C LEU A 35 -60.08 -38.20 -35.51
N VAL A 36 -60.08 -38.22 -36.85
CA VAL A 36 -58.84 -38.32 -37.65
C VAL A 36 -58.02 -37.03 -37.58
N ALA A 37 -58.63 -35.85 -37.56
CA ALA A 37 -57.91 -34.59 -37.36
C ALA A 37 -57.32 -34.46 -35.94
N VAL A 38 -58.02 -34.92 -34.89
CA VAL A 38 -57.51 -34.92 -33.52
C VAL A 38 -56.43 -36.00 -33.33
N ALA A 39 -56.56 -37.18 -33.94
CA ALA A 39 -55.52 -38.20 -33.93
C ALA A 39 -54.28 -37.76 -34.74
N ALA A 40 -54.45 -37.08 -35.86
CA ALA A 40 -53.35 -36.49 -36.63
C ALA A 40 -52.66 -35.32 -35.90
N LEU A 41 -53.41 -34.51 -35.15
CA LEU A 41 -52.84 -33.47 -34.26
C LEU A 41 -52.12 -34.06 -33.05
N ILE A 42 -52.61 -35.18 -32.49
CA ILE A 42 -51.94 -35.89 -31.37
C ILE A 42 -50.68 -36.61 -31.89
N LEU A 43 -50.71 -37.20 -33.09
CA LEU A 43 -49.53 -37.83 -33.72
C LEU A 43 -48.50 -36.81 -34.24
N TRP A 44 -48.89 -35.57 -34.57
CA TRP A 44 -47.96 -34.46 -34.82
C TRP A 44 -47.38 -33.88 -33.52
N ALA A 45 -48.15 -33.89 -32.43
CA ALA A 45 -47.71 -33.37 -31.12
C ALA A 45 -46.80 -34.33 -30.33
N THR A 46 -46.68 -35.61 -30.75
CA THR A 46 -45.78 -36.60 -30.14
C THR A 46 -44.51 -36.86 -30.95
N GLY A 47 -44.22 -36.05 -31.97
CA GLY A 47 -42.92 -36.07 -32.62
C GLY A 47 -41.86 -35.52 -31.68
N THR A 48 -41.30 -36.35 -30.80
CA THR A 48 -39.99 -36.09 -30.22
C THR A 48 -38.99 -36.14 -31.37
N ALA A 49 -38.75 -35.00 -32.03
CA ALA A 49 -37.65 -34.86 -32.95
C ALA A 49 -36.37 -35.23 -32.18
N ASP A 50 -35.69 -36.25 -32.67
CA ASP A 50 -34.43 -36.71 -32.09
C ASP A 50 -33.41 -35.57 -32.15
N ALA A 51 -32.56 -35.45 -31.14
CA ALA A 51 -31.55 -34.40 -31.10
C ALA A 51 -30.56 -34.59 -32.25
N ASP A 52 -30.47 -33.61 -33.17
CA ASP A 52 -29.58 -33.74 -34.34
C ASP A 52 -28.15 -33.32 -34.00
N VAL A 53 -27.17 -33.99 -34.63
CA VAL A 53 -25.74 -33.68 -34.48
C VAL A 53 -25.20 -33.23 -35.84
N MET A 54 -25.06 -31.92 -36.00
CA MET A 54 -24.58 -31.28 -37.22
C MET A 54 -23.07 -31.05 -37.13
N THR A 55 -22.26 -31.81 -37.88
CA THR A 55 -20.81 -31.57 -37.96
C THR A 55 -20.49 -30.60 -39.09
N VAL A 56 -19.74 -29.54 -38.81
CA VAL A 56 -19.41 -28.47 -39.76
C VAL A 56 -17.90 -28.27 -39.89
N GLY A 57 -17.42 -28.04 -41.11
CA GLY A 57 -16.00 -27.85 -41.43
C GLY A 57 -15.67 -26.51 -42.09
N SER A 58 -16.67 -25.66 -42.31
CA SER A 58 -16.51 -24.36 -42.97
C SER A 58 -17.40 -23.27 -42.39
N ASP A 59 -17.03 -22.01 -42.64
CA ASP A 59 -17.80 -20.82 -42.22
C ASP A 59 -19.25 -20.82 -42.73
N ALA A 60 -19.46 -21.28 -43.97
CA ALA A 60 -20.78 -21.33 -44.60
C ALA A 60 -21.68 -22.40 -43.96
N GLU A 61 -21.12 -23.59 -43.72
CA GLU A 61 -21.81 -24.67 -43.03
C GLU A 61 -22.15 -24.29 -41.59
N LEU A 62 -21.20 -23.68 -40.86
CA LEU A 62 -21.44 -23.21 -39.51
C LEU A 62 -22.60 -22.22 -39.45
N ARG A 63 -22.61 -21.20 -40.30
CA ARG A 63 -23.67 -20.18 -40.30
C ARG A 63 -25.04 -20.78 -40.61
N ARG A 64 -25.09 -21.76 -41.50
CA ARG A 64 -26.30 -22.52 -41.81
C ARG A 64 -26.74 -23.34 -40.59
N ALA A 65 -25.85 -24.14 -40.02
CA ALA A 65 -26.16 -24.97 -38.85
C ALA A 65 -26.63 -24.14 -37.65
N LEU A 66 -26.01 -22.99 -37.38
CA LEU A 66 -26.46 -22.08 -36.31
C LEU A 66 -27.86 -21.48 -36.55
N SER A 67 -28.24 -21.30 -37.83
CA SER A 67 -29.57 -20.84 -38.21
C SER A 67 -30.63 -21.94 -38.10
N ASP A 68 -30.24 -23.17 -38.37
CA ASP A 68 -31.14 -24.33 -38.44
C ASP A 68 -31.30 -25.02 -37.06
N ALA A 69 -30.34 -24.86 -36.15
CA ALA A 69 -30.33 -25.51 -34.84
C ALA A 69 -31.53 -25.15 -33.95
N GLY A 70 -32.23 -26.19 -33.46
CA GLY A 70 -33.34 -26.12 -32.51
C GLY A 70 -33.03 -26.78 -31.16
N PRO A 71 -34.01 -26.81 -30.24
CA PRO A 71 -33.85 -27.40 -28.90
C PRO A 71 -33.32 -28.84 -28.93
N GLY A 72 -32.21 -29.08 -28.25
CA GLY A 72 -31.56 -30.39 -28.13
C GLY A 72 -30.44 -30.63 -29.15
N ASP A 73 -30.39 -29.84 -30.22
CA ASP A 73 -29.40 -30.05 -31.27
C ASP A 73 -27.98 -29.68 -30.83
N THR A 74 -27.01 -30.37 -31.43
CA THR A 74 -25.57 -30.09 -31.24
C THR A 74 -24.92 -29.75 -32.57
N VAL A 75 -24.35 -28.56 -32.66
CA VAL A 75 -23.46 -28.14 -33.76
C VAL A 75 -22.02 -28.42 -33.33
N LEU A 76 -21.41 -29.43 -33.97
CA LEU A 76 -20.02 -29.82 -33.77
C LEU A 76 -19.12 -29.20 -34.83
N ILE A 77 -18.07 -28.51 -34.42
CA ILE A 77 -17.19 -27.75 -35.30
C ILE A 77 -15.84 -28.47 -35.38
N LEU A 78 -15.42 -28.83 -36.60
CA LEU A 78 -14.10 -29.40 -36.84
C LEU A 78 -12.98 -28.40 -36.51
N PRO A 79 -11.76 -28.85 -36.16
CA PRO A 79 -10.64 -27.95 -35.95
C PRO A 79 -10.37 -27.12 -37.21
N GLY A 80 -10.08 -25.83 -37.02
CA GLY A 80 -9.87 -24.89 -38.12
C GLY A 80 -10.07 -23.45 -37.70
N GLU A 81 -9.82 -22.53 -38.63
CA GLU A 81 -10.08 -21.11 -38.43
C GLU A 81 -11.44 -20.72 -39.02
N TYR A 82 -12.22 -20.00 -38.22
CA TYR A 82 -13.56 -19.51 -38.54
C TYR A 82 -13.60 -17.99 -38.33
N ARG A 83 -14.42 -17.30 -39.12
CA ARG A 83 -14.59 -15.86 -38.97
C ARG A 83 -15.46 -15.58 -37.76
N GLY A 84 -15.00 -14.67 -36.89
CA GLY A 84 -15.81 -14.08 -35.82
C GLY A 84 -16.95 -13.21 -36.36
N GLY A 85 -17.52 -12.37 -35.49
CA GLY A 85 -18.73 -11.62 -35.80
C GLY A 85 -19.98 -12.51 -35.87
N ILE A 86 -20.00 -13.61 -35.12
CA ILE A 86 -21.15 -14.51 -35.01
C ILE A 86 -22.22 -13.82 -34.17
N ARG A 87 -23.37 -13.54 -34.79
CA ARG A 87 -24.58 -13.07 -34.10
C ARG A 87 -25.57 -14.21 -34.05
N TRP A 88 -25.94 -14.63 -32.84
CA TRP A 88 -26.74 -15.83 -32.65
C TRP A 88 -27.82 -15.61 -31.59
N SER A 89 -29.01 -16.16 -31.82
CA SER A 89 -30.16 -16.06 -30.92
C SER A 89 -30.67 -17.45 -30.53
N PRO A 90 -29.86 -18.27 -29.83
CA PRO A 90 -30.25 -19.63 -29.52
C PRO A 90 -31.46 -19.68 -28.59
N ARG A 91 -32.33 -20.66 -28.83
CA ARG A 91 -33.59 -20.88 -28.09
C ARG A 91 -33.74 -22.36 -27.74
N GLY A 92 -32.97 -22.83 -26.76
CA GLY A 92 -33.12 -24.18 -26.22
C GLY A 92 -34.27 -24.28 -25.20
N GLU A 93 -34.53 -25.49 -24.75
CA GLU A 93 -35.56 -25.82 -23.76
C GLU A 93 -34.97 -26.51 -22.51
N PRO A 94 -35.67 -26.51 -21.36
CA PRO A 94 -35.26 -27.30 -20.20
C PRO A 94 -35.00 -28.77 -20.56
N GLY A 95 -33.80 -29.26 -20.28
CA GLY A 95 -33.37 -30.62 -20.63
C GLY A 95 -33.00 -30.85 -22.10
N ARG A 96 -33.20 -29.86 -22.97
CA ARG A 96 -32.86 -29.91 -24.41
C ARG A 96 -32.09 -28.64 -24.81
N PRO A 97 -30.86 -28.46 -24.30
CA PRO A 97 -30.08 -27.28 -24.64
C PRO A 97 -29.62 -27.31 -26.10
N ILE A 98 -29.45 -26.15 -26.72
CA ILE A 98 -28.73 -26.05 -27.99
C ILE A 98 -27.23 -25.96 -27.67
N THR A 99 -26.44 -26.84 -28.26
CA THR A 99 -25.00 -26.94 -27.99
C THR A 99 -24.17 -26.55 -29.20
N LEU A 100 -23.23 -25.63 -29.03
CA LEU A 100 -22.16 -25.34 -29.99
C LEU A 100 -20.83 -25.80 -29.40
N ALA A 101 -20.15 -26.74 -30.06
CA ALA A 101 -18.93 -27.32 -29.51
C ALA A 101 -17.85 -27.61 -30.56
N GLY A 102 -16.58 -27.48 -30.18
CA GLY A 102 -15.49 -28.08 -30.94
C GLY A 102 -15.54 -29.61 -30.90
N THR A 103 -15.16 -30.29 -31.98
CA THR A 103 -15.11 -31.77 -32.01
C THR A 103 -13.95 -32.33 -31.19
N ASN A 104 -12.89 -31.54 -31.00
CA ASN A 104 -11.69 -31.94 -30.27
C ASN A 104 -11.34 -30.87 -29.24
N ARG A 105 -11.22 -31.26 -27.97
CA ARG A 105 -10.81 -30.36 -26.88
C ARG A 105 -9.36 -29.93 -26.98
N ASP A 106 -8.49 -30.80 -27.45
CA ASP A 106 -7.04 -30.56 -27.51
C ASP A 106 -6.64 -29.82 -28.80
N ASP A 107 -7.58 -29.69 -29.74
CA ASP A 107 -7.45 -28.93 -30.98
C ASP A 107 -8.78 -28.21 -31.31
N PRO A 108 -9.16 -27.20 -30.50
CA PRO A 108 -10.45 -26.52 -30.64
C PRO A 108 -10.46 -25.58 -31.86
N PRO A 109 -11.63 -25.35 -32.50
CA PRO A 109 -11.78 -24.36 -33.56
C PRO A 109 -11.47 -22.95 -33.06
N VAL A 110 -10.85 -22.15 -33.92
CA VAL A 110 -10.43 -20.76 -33.64
C VAL A 110 -11.33 -19.78 -34.37
N PHE A 111 -12.03 -18.94 -33.62
CA PHE A 111 -12.85 -17.85 -34.16
C PHE A 111 -12.08 -16.54 -34.09
N ARG A 112 -11.77 -15.94 -35.25
CA ARG A 112 -10.89 -14.76 -35.34
C ARG A 112 -11.63 -13.52 -35.83
N GLY A 113 -11.39 -12.39 -35.17
CA GLY A 113 -11.79 -11.06 -35.62
C GLY A 113 -13.27 -10.73 -35.39
N GLY A 114 -13.71 -9.64 -36.03
CA GLY A 114 -15.04 -9.05 -35.83
C GLY A 114 -15.03 -7.91 -34.81
N PHE A 115 -16.15 -7.18 -34.71
CA PHE A 115 -16.34 -6.21 -33.63
C PHE A 115 -16.35 -6.94 -32.29
N GLU A 116 -17.19 -7.96 -32.17
CA GLU A 116 -17.11 -9.00 -31.14
C GLU A 116 -17.03 -10.35 -31.85
N VAL A 117 -16.35 -11.35 -31.26
CA VAL A 117 -16.27 -12.67 -31.89
C VAL A 117 -17.64 -13.36 -31.86
N PHE A 118 -18.28 -13.36 -30.69
CA PHE A 118 -19.65 -13.83 -30.50
C PHE A 118 -20.52 -12.75 -29.86
N ARG A 119 -21.74 -12.58 -30.39
CA ARG A 119 -22.83 -11.82 -29.78
C ARG A 119 -24.06 -12.71 -29.69
N LEU A 120 -24.44 -13.08 -28.46
CA LEU A 120 -25.60 -13.90 -28.16
C LEU A 120 -26.77 -13.02 -27.71
N HIS A 121 -27.86 -13.06 -28.46
CA HIS A 121 -29.07 -12.32 -28.15
C HIS A 121 -30.11 -13.20 -27.47
N ARG A 122 -30.36 -12.92 -26.19
CA ARG A 122 -31.28 -13.66 -25.33
C ARG A 122 -31.08 -15.17 -25.35
N PRO A 123 -29.85 -15.69 -25.18
CA PRO A 123 -29.65 -17.14 -25.19
C PRO A 123 -30.52 -17.81 -24.12
N THR A 124 -31.19 -18.91 -24.45
CA THR A 124 -31.93 -19.73 -23.47
C THR A 124 -31.51 -21.18 -23.61
N HIS A 125 -31.27 -21.85 -22.48
CA HIS A 125 -30.74 -23.23 -22.42
C HIS A 125 -29.65 -23.48 -23.47
N THR A 126 -28.58 -22.70 -23.42
CA THR A 126 -27.53 -22.70 -24.44
C THR A 126 -26.20 -23.16 -23.84
N VAL A 127 -25.43 -23.96 -24.58
CA VAL A 127 -24.09 -24.40 -24.19
C VAL A 127 -23.10 -24.06 -25.30
N LEU A 128 -22.04 -23.31 -24.97
CA LEU A 128 -20.86 -23.15 -25.82
C LEU A 128 -19.69 -23.82 -25.12
N ARG A 129 -18.96 -24.70 -25.82
CA ARG A 129 -17.78 -25.35 -25.23
C ARG A 129 -16.67 -25.69 -26.21
N ASP A 130 -15.45 -25.79 -25.70
CA ASP A 130 -14.29 -26.27 -26.46
C ASP A 130 -13.98 -25.37 -27.68
N LEU A 131 -13.90 -24.05 -27.46
CA LEU A 131 -13.70 -23.04 -28.52
C LEU A 131 -12.54 -22.08 -28.15
N ILE A 132 -11.84 -21.57 -29.16
CA ILE A 132 -10.96 -20.41 -29.03
C ILE A 132 -11.61 -19.22 -29.73
N ILE A 133 -11.62 -18.06 -29.09
CA ILE A 133 -12.05 -16.78 -29.65
C ILE A 133 -10.91 -15.77 -29.52
N GLU A 134 -10.59 -15.05 -30.59
CA GLU A 134 -9.46 -14.12 -30.58
C GLU A 134 -9.56 -12.92 -31.52
N GLY A 135 -8.86 -11.84 -31.15
CA GLY A 135 -8.63 -10.71 -32.05
C GLY A 135 -9.85 -9.84 -32.33
N SER A 136 -10.83 -9.79 -31.44
CA SER A 136 -11.98 -8.87 -31.57
C SER A 136 -11.56 -7.42 -31.43
N GLY A 137 -12.27 -6.50 -32.11
CA GLY A 137 -12.06 -5.04 -31.95
C GLY A 137 -12.65 -4.46 -30.66
N ASP A 138 -13.63 -5.14 -30.09
CA ASP A 138 -14.38 -4.83 -28.86
C ASP A 138 -14.36 -6.08 -27.96
N ASN A 139 -15.45 -6.41 -27.26
CA ASN A 139 -15.52 -7.58 -26.37
C ASN A 139 -15.22 -8.90 -27.11
N GLY A 140 -14.61 -9.87 -26.42
CA GLY A 140 -14.39 -11.21 -26.99
C GLY A 140 -15.71 -11.92 -27.27
N LEU A 141 -16.49 -12.14 -26.21
CA LEU A 141 -17.86 -12.67 -26.26
C LEU A 141 -18.80 -11.73 -25.53
N ASN A 142 -19.94 -11.43 -26.15
CA ASN A 142 -21.03 -10.67 -25.56
C ASN A 142 -22.30 -11.54 -25.51
N ALA A 143 -23.01 -11.55 -24.38
CA ALA A 143 -24.33 -12.15 -24.27
C ALA A 143 -25.25 -11.23 -23.45
N ASP A 144 -26.45 -10.96 -23.98
CA ASP A 144 -27.37 -9.99 -23.40
C ASP A 144 -28.85 -10.43 -23.37
N ASP A 145 -29.62 -9.80 -22.49
CA ASP A 145 -31.10 -9.82 -22.45
C ASP A 145 -31.77 -9.02 -23.59
N SER A 146 -30.96 -8.47 -24.50
CA SER A 146 -31.34 -7.55 -25.57
C SER A 146 -32.12 -6.33 -25.09
N GLY A 147 -31.79 -5.84 -23.89
CA GLY A 147 -32.36 -4.65 -23.27
C GLY A 147 -33.65 -4.90 -22.49
N ARG A 148 -34.15 -6.13 -22.42
CA ARG A 148 -35.35 -6.48 -21.63
C ARG A 148 -34.98 -6.76 -20.18
N ARG A 149 -34.79 -5.68 -19.42
CA ARG A 149 -34.27 -5.69 -18.03
C ARG A 149 -35.13 -6.44 -17.01
N ASP A 150 -36.38 -6.72 -17.35
CA ASP A 150 -37.37 -7.46 -16.57
C ASP A 150 -37.56 -8.91 -17.04
N GLN A 151 -36.90 -9.30 -18.14
CA GLN A 151 -36.99 -10.61 -18.76
C GLN A 151 -35.57 -11.12 -19.05
N PRO A 152 -34.81 -11.53 -18.01
CA PRO A 152 -33.44 -11.96 -18.16
C PRO A 152 -33.33 -13.11 -19.17
N ALA A 153 -32.18 -13.18 -19.83
CA ALA A 153 -31.80 -14.31 -20.66
C ALA A 153 -31.30 -15.47 -19.79
N GLY A 154 -31.02 -16.60 -20.40
CA GLY A 154 -30.49 -17.80 -19.75
C GLY A 154 -31.49 -18.96 -19.72
N PRO A 155 -31.07 -20.15 -19.23
CA PRO A 155 -29.73 -20.48 -18.75
C PRO A 155 -28.65 -20.48 -19.86
N LEU A 156 -27.41 -20.16 -19.51
CA LEU A 156 -26.26 -20.17 -20.42
C LEU A 156 -25.05 -20.85 -19.77
N THR A 157 -24.39 -21.76 -20.50
CA THR A 157 -23.13 -22.37 -20.08
C THR A 157 -22.02 -22.07 -21.08
N LEU A 158 -20.92 -21.49 -20.59
CA LEU A 158 -19.65 -21.31 -21.28
C LEU A 158 -18.64 -22.25 -20.62
N GLN A 159 -18.09 -23.21 -21.37
CA GLN A 159 -17.22 -24.22 -20.78
C GLN A 159 -15.96 -24.42 -21.62
N ARG A 160 -14.77 -24.34 -21.02
CA ARG A 160 -13.49 -24.52 -21.74
C ARG A 160 -13.40 -23.63 -22.99
N ILE A 161 -13.79 -22.36 -22.85
CA ILE A 161 -13.61 -21.34 -23.88
C ILE A 161 -12.33 -20.57 -23.56
N THR A 162 -11.50 -20.35 -24.57
CA THR A 162 -10.34 -19.45 -24.47
C THR A 162 -10.66 -18.16 -25.21
N SER A 163 -10.66 -17.03 -24.51
CA SER A 163 -10.75 -15.69 -25.09
C SER A 163 -9.42 -14.99 -24.98
N ARG A 164 -8.83 -14.56 -26.09
CA ARG A 164 -7.56 -13.84 -26.08
C ARG A 164 -7.51 -12.65 -27.02
N ASP A 165 -6.70 -11.66 -26.66
CA ASP A 165 -6.39 -10.50 -27.52
C ASP A 165 -7.65 -9.75 -27.98
N SER A 166 -8.55 -9.46 -27.03
CA SER A 166 -9.79 -8.73 -27.27
C SER A 166 -9.59 -7.23 -27.07
N GLY A 167 -10.03 -6.43 -28.04
CA GLY A 167 -10.14 -4.99 -27.89
C GLY A 167 -8.83 -4.20 -27.97
N GLY A 168 -8.82 -3.03 -27.33
CA GLY A 168 -7.73 -2.05 -27.44
C GLY A 168 -7.57 -1.18 -26.18
N ARG A 169 -7.64 0.14 -26.30
CA ARG A 169 -7.52 1.05 -25.14
C ARG A 169 -8.83 1.27 -24.37
N GLY A 170 -9.97 0.89 -24.95
CA GLY A 170 -11.31 1.09 -24.40
C GLY A 170 -11.68 0.12 -23.26
N ASN A 171 -12.93 0.24 -22.80
CA ASN A 171 -13.58 -0.70 -21.88
C ASN A 171 -14.11 -1.90 -22.67
N HIS A 172 -13.19 -2.75 -23.15
CA HIS A 172 -13.52 -3.94 -23.94
C HIS A 172 -13.15 -5.16 -23.13
N ASP A 173 -14.15 -6.01 -22.91
CA ASP A 173 -14.11 -7.09 -21.95
C ASP A 173 -13.77 -8.42 -22.63
N GLY A 174 -13.17 -9.37 -21.91
CA GLY A 174 -13.01 -10.73 -22.42
C GLY A 174 -14.40 -11.34 -22.66
N PHE A 175 -15.19 -11.41 -21.58
CA PHE A 175 -16.61 -11.76 -21.63
C PHE A 175 -17.47 -10.62 -21.06
N LYS A 176 -18.45 -10.15 -21.84
CA LYS A 176 -19.49 -9.20 -21.44
C LYS A 176 -20.84 -9.90 -21.29
N LEU A 177 -21.35 -10.01 -20.07
CA LEU A 177 -22.60 -10.72 -19.79
C LEU A 177 -23.56 -9.76 -19.11
N THR A 178 -24.74 -9.58 -19.69
CA THR A 178 -25.71 -8.60 -19.19
C THR A 178 -27.12 -9.17 -19.10
N GLY A 179 -27.72 -9.16 -17.91
CA GLY A 179 -29.10 -9.61 -17.71
C GLY A 179 -29.30 -11.10 -17.94
N ILE A 180 -28.39 -11.95 -17.45
CA ILE A 180 -28.46 -13.41 -17.61
C ILE A 180 -28.70 -14.06 -16.25
N ASP A 181 -29.72 -14.91 -16.19
CA ASP A 181 -30.00 -15.79 -15.06
C ASP A 181 -29.46 -17.20 -15.34
N ASP A 182 -29.04 -17.90 -14.30
CA ASP A 182 -28.53 -19.28 -14.37
C ASP A 182 -27.34 -19.42 -15.34
N LEU A 183 -26.31 -18.59 -15.12
CA LEU A 183 -25.09 -18.53 -15.91
C LEU A 183 -23.98 -19.41 -15.30
N LYS A 184 -23.34 -20.23 -16.13
CA LYS A 184 -22.16 -21.02 -15.76
C LYS A 184 -20.99 -20.70 -16.68
N ILE A 185 -19.86 -20.32 -16.11
CA ILE A 185 -18.59 -20.12 -16.81
C ILE A 185 -17.56 -21.04 -16.14
N VAL A 186 -17.15 -22.09 -16.83
CA VAL A 186 -16.39 -23.19 -16.22
C VAL A 186 -15.13 -23.49 -17.03
N ASP A 187 -13.99 -23.57 -16.36
CA ASP A 187 -12.68 -23.94 -16.93
C ASP A 187 -12.28 -23.08 -18.14
N CYS A 188 -12.68 -21.80 -18.15
CA CYS A 188 -12.38 -20.87 -19.24
C CYS A 188 -11.05 -20.14 -19.00
N THR A 189 -10.40 -19.74 -20.09
CA THR A 189 -9.21 -18.88 -20.04
C THR A 189 -9.53 -17.55 -20.71
N VAL A 190 -9.24 -16.44 -20.04
CA VAL A 190 -9.41 -15.10 -20.58
C VAL A 190 -8.10 -14.36 -20.44
N SER A 191 -7.52 -13.90 -21.55
CA SER A 191 -6.25 -13.17 -21.54
C SER A 191 -6.23 -11.96 -22.46
N GLY A 192 -5.50 -10.92 -22.08
CA GLY A 192 -5.17 -9.82 -22.99
C GLY A 192 -6.36 -9.02 -23.55
N TRP A 193 -7.32 -8.63 -22.72
CA TRP A 193 -8.44 -7.78 -23.13
C TRP A 193 -8.10 -6.27 -23.12
N GLY A 194 -9.10 -5.41 -23.35
CA GLY A 194 -8.94 -3.96 -23.44
C GLY A 194 -8.44 -3.33 -22.13
N ARG A 195 -7.66 -2.24 -22.25
CA ARG A 195 -6.99 -1.60 -21.10
C ARG A 195 -7.96 -1.20 -19.98
N GLY A 196 -9.11 -0.62 -20.35
CA GLY A 196 -10.14 -0.21 -19.39
C GLY A 196 -11.15 -1.30 -19.05
N GLY A 197 -11.00 -2.49 -19.64
CA GLY A 197 -11.96 -3.58 -19.58
C GLY A 197 -11.79 -4.53 -18.39
N GLN A 198 -12.66 -5.52 -18.37
CA GLN A 198 -12.74 -6.61 -17.43
C GLN A 198 -12.46 -7.95 -18.15
N GLY A 199 -11.84 -8.91 -17.46
CA GLY A 199 -11.76 -10.27 -17.97
C GLY A 199 -13.16 -10.88 -18.12
N ILE A 200 -13.96 -10.83 -17.06
CA ILE A 200 -15.37 -11.21 -17.06
C ILE A 200 -16.17 -10.10 -16.38
N ASP A 201 -17.06 -9.44 -17.14
CA ASP A 201 -17.98 -8.42 -16.63
C ASP A 201 -19.42 -8.94 -16.59
N LEU A 202 -19.97 -9.05 -15.38
CA LEU A 202 -21.37 -9.39 -15.15
C LEU A 202 -22.16 -8.13 -14.78
N VAL A 203 -23.20 -7.83 -15.55
CA VAL A 203 -24.08 -6.67 -15.33
C VAL A 203 -25.52 -7.13 -15.15
N GLY A 204 -25.99 -7.11 -13.91
CA GLY A 204 -27.35 -7.55 -13.55
C GLY A 204 -27.61 -9.02 -13.87
N CYS A 205 -26.63 -9.88 -13.59
CA CYS A 205 -26.76 -11.33 -13.75
C CYS A 205 -27.10 -11.98 -12.41
N HIS A 206 -27.85 -13.08 -12.44
CA HIS A 206 -28.30 -13.78 -11.23
C HIS A 206 -28.01 -15.28 -11.28
N ASN A 207 -27.81 -15.90 -10.12
CA ASN A 207 -27.51 -17.33 -9.97
C ASN A 207 -26.31 -17.75 -10.84
N VAL A 208 -25.17 -17.08 -10.65
CA VAL A 208 -23.99 -17.22 -11.52
C VAL A 208 -22.91 -18.06 -10.85
N ILE A 209 -22.32 -18.99 -11.59
CA ILE A 209 -21.12 -19.73 -11.19
C ILE A 209 -20.01 -19.46 -12.20
N VAL A 210 -18.92 -18.84 -11.75
CA VAL A 210 -17.64 -18.78 -12.47
C VAL A 210 -16.65 -19.66 -11.72
N ARG A 211 -16.16 -20.74 -12.34
CA ARG A 211 -15.32 -21.72 -11.67
C ARG A 211 -14.12 -22.17 -12.49
N GLY A 212 -12.97 -22.37 -11.84
CA GLY A 212 -11.79 -22.98 -12.47
C GLY A 212 -11.19 -22.13 -13.58
N CYS A 213 -11.49 -20.83 -13.62
CA CYS A 213 -11.09 -19.95 -14.72
C CYS A 213 -9.70 -19.34 -14.49
N ARG A 214 -8.97 -19.11 -15.58
CA ARG A 214 -7.68 -18.38 -15.60
C ARG A 214 -7.86 -17.03 -16.28
N ILE A 215 -7.57 -15.96 -15.55
CA ILE A 215 -7.79 -14.58 -15.99
C ILE A 215 -6.46 -13.84 -15.94
N ASP A 216 -5.92 -13.45 -17.09
CA ASP A 216 -4.61 -12.78 -17.21
C ASP A 216 -4.69 -11.45 -17.97
N GLY A 217 -4.53 -10.35 -17.25
CA GLY A 217 -4.58 -9.00 -17.82
C GLY A 217 -3.36 -8.59 -18.63
N GLY A 218 -2.33 -9.44 -18.73
CA GLY A 218 -1.11 -9.18 -19.52
C GLY A 218 -0.32 -7.95 -19.07
N GLY A 219 -0.46 -7.54 -17.80
CA GLY A 219 0.16 -6.36 -17.21
C GLY A 219 -0.45 -5.01 -17.63
N LYS A 220 -1.54 -5.02 -18.42
CA LYS A 220 -2.13 -3.80 -19.00
C LYS A 220 -3.59 -3.57 -18.63
N SER A 221 -4.37 -4.62 -18.43
CA SER A 221 -5.82 -4.51 -18.28
C SER A 221 -6.25 -4.22 -16.84
N ALA A 222 -7.38 -3.53 -16.65
CA ALA A 222 -7.75 -2.95 -15.36
C ALA A 222 -8.25 -3.99 -14.34
N VAL A 223 -9.26 -4.77 -14.70
CA VAL A 223 -10.02 -5.60 -13.75
C VAL A 223 -10.11 -7.05 -14.23
N GLY A 224 -9.99 -8.01 -13.32
CA GLY A 224 -10.15 -9.44 -13.64
C GLY A 224 -11.62 -9.88 -13.70
N LEU A 225 -12.21 -10.13 -12.53
CA LEU A 225 -13.59 -10.57 -12.38
C LEU A 225 -14.46 -9.43 -11.83
N GLN A 226 -15.63 -9.19 -12.41
CA GLN A 226 -16.55 -8.17 -11.92
C GLN A 226 -18.02 -8.64 -11.92
N ALA A 227 -18.74 -8.29 -10.86
CA ALA A 227 -20.19 -8.39 -10.80
C ALA A 227 -20.77 -7.06 -10.36
N LYS A 228 -21.65 -6.43 -11.16
CA LYS A 228 -22.24 -5.12 -10.89
C LYS A 228 -23.67 -5.01 -11.42
N GLY A 229 -24.28 -3.84 -11.31
CA GLY A 229 -25.55 -3.53 -11.97
C GLY A 229 -26.76 -4.31 -11.44
N GLY A 230 -26.76 -4.63 -10.15
CA GLY A 230 -27.82 -5.40 -9.48
C GLY A 230 -27.58 -6.91 -9.48
N SER A 231 -26.38 -7.37 -9.87
CA SER A 231 -26.06 -8.80 -9.88
C SER A 231 -26.23 -9.44 -8.50
N ARG A 232 -26.75 -10.68 -8.46
CA ARG A 232 -27.04 -11.38 -7.20
C ARG A 232 -26.73 -12.87 -7.26
N ASP A 233 -26.34 -13.45 -6.13
CA ASP A 233 -26.01 -14.88 -6.01
C ASP A 233 -24.95 -15.28 -7.04
N VAL A 234 -23.78 -14.67 -6.91
CA VAL A 234 -22.64 -14.87 -7.81
C VAL A 234 -21.53 -15.58 -7.06
N LEU A 235 -21.10 -16.73 -7.56
CA LEU A 235 -19.95 -17.48 -7.06
C LEU A 235 -18.77 -17.36 -8.03
N PHE A 236 -17.68 -16.77 -7.55
CA PHE A 236 -16.35 -16.88 -8.15
C PHE A 236 -15.55 -17.92 -7.36
N ALA A 237 -15.31 -19.10 -7.93
CA ALA A 237 -14.69 -20.22 -7.22
C ALA A 237 -13.45 -20.77 -7.93
N ASP A 238 -12.39 -21.07 -7.18
CA ASP A 238 -11.21 -21.78 -7.69
C ASP A 238 -10.61 -21.13 -8.95
N CYS A 239 -10.69 -19.80 -9.06
CA CYS A 239 -10.18 -19.03 -10.20
C CYS A 239 -8.80 -18.45 -9.88
N ARG A 240 -7.98 -18.26 -10.89
CA ARG A 240 -6.71 -17.53 -10.79
C ARG A 240 -6.80 -16.24 -11.58
N VAL A 241 -6.48 -15.12 -10.92
CA VAL A 241 -6.47 -13.79 -11.53
C VAL A 241 -5.10 -13.16 -11.33
N GLU A 242 -4.45 -12.80 -12.44
CA GLU A 242 -3.13 -12.18 -12.45
C GLU A 242 -2.98 -11.18 -13.59
N GLY A 243 -1.86 -10.44 -13.61
CA GLY A 243 -1.55 -9.53 -14.71
C GLY A 243 -2.50 -8.34 -14.87
N VAL A 244 -3.41 -8.09 -13.91
CA VAL A 244 -4.29 -6.91 -13.92
C VAL A 244 -3.67 -5.75 -13.16
N THR A 245 -4.03 -4.53 -13.54
CA THR A 245 -3.42 -3.31 -13.01
C THR A 245 -4.17 -2.74 -11.81
N GLU A 246 -5.50 -2.84 -11.78
CA GLU A 246 -6.30 -2.24 -10.72
C GLU A 246 -6.82 -3.26 -9.71
N ARG A 247 -7.69 -4.20 -10.13
CA ARG A 247 -8.46 -5.04 -9.20
C ARG A 247 -8.59 -6.47 -9.70
N CYS A 248 -8.16 -7.46 -8.92
CA CYS A 248 -8.35 -8.86 -9.31
C CYS A 248 -9.85 -9.22 -9.30
N VAL A 249 -10.55 -8.91 -8.22
CA VAL A 249 -12.00 -9.04 -8.11
C VAL A 249 -12.63 -7.72 -7.72
N ASN A 250 -13.64 -7.28 -8.48
CA ASN A 250 -14.39 -6.07 -8.22
C ASN A 250 -15.87 -6.41 -8.02
N VAL A 251 -16.33 -6.39 -6.77
CA VAL A 251 -17.73 -6.64 -6.43
C VAL A 251 -18.47 -5.32 -6.36
N GLY A 252 -19.24 -5.06 -7.41
CA GLY A 252 -19.99 -3.86 -7.68
C GLY A 252 -19.23 -2.84 -8.53
N GLY A 253 -19.58 -1.55 -8.44
CA GLY A 253 -18.98 -0.52 -9.29
C GLY A 253 -19.78 0.78 -9.40
N LEU A 254 -19.79 1.34 -10.62
CA LEU A 254 -20.50 2.57 -11.00
C LEU A 254 -21.38 2.28 -12.21
N THR A 255 -22.46 1.53 -11.99
CA THR A 255 -23.41 1.20 -13.05
C THR A 255 -24.39 2.36 -13.24
N GLY A 256 -24.66 2.74 -14.49
CA GLY A 256 -25.73 3.70 -14.79
C GLY A 256 -27.11 3.11 -14.49
N ASP A 257 -28.04 3.90 -13.95
CA ASP A 257 -29.38 3.44 -13.53
C ASP A 257 -30.13 2.66 -14.61
N GLN A 258 -29.96 3.03 -15.87
CA GLN A 258 -30.59 2.37 -17.01
C GLN A 258 -30.12 0.92 -17.21
N PHE A 259 -28.96 0.53 -16.66
CA PHE A 259 -28.35 -0.78 -16.85
C PHE A 259 -28.58 -1.75 -15.68
N PHE A 260 -29.25 -1.33 -14.62
CA PHE A 260 -29.56 -2.24 -13.52
C PHE A 260 -30.57 -3.31 -13.94
N ARG A 261 -30.30 -4.56 -13.56
CA ARG A 261 -31.30 -5.64 -13.50
C ARG A 261 -31.34 -6.21 -12.08
N PRO A 262 -32.53 -6.36 -11.48
CA PRO A 262 -33.79 -5.74 -11.92
C PRO A 262 -33.70 -4.20 -11.82
N PRO A 263 -34.52 -3.45 -12.58
CA PRO A 263 -34.65 -2.02 -12.39
C PRO A 263 -34.96 -1.68 -10.93
N GLY A 264 -34.26 -0.70 -10.37
CA GLY A 264 -34.45 -0.27 -8.98
C GLY A 264 -33.64 -1.03 -7.92
N ALA A 265 -32.85 -2.04 -8.27
CA ALA A 265 -31.99 -2.80 -7.33
C ALA A 265 -31.10 -1.90 -6.47
N THR A 266 -31.20 -1.98 -5.14
CA THR A 266 -30.62 -0.98 -4.21
C THR A 266 -29.11 -1.13 -3.94
N ALA A 267 -28.45 -2.06 -4.60
CA ALA A 267 -27.01 -2.31 -4.48
C ALA A 267 -26.44 -2.67 -5.85
N GLU A 268 -25.14 -2.43 -6.05
CA GLU A 268 -24.44 -2.80 -7.29
C GLU A 268 -24.32 -4.32 -7.42
N ALA A 269 -24.08 -5.01 -6.30
CA ALA A 269 -24.14 -6.46 -6.25
C ALA A 269 -24.49 -6.94 -4.82
N THR A 270 -25.19 -8.06 -4.73
CA THR A 270 -25.56 -8.67 -3.44
C THR A 270 -25.27 -10.16 -3.43
N GLU A 271 -24.96 -10.75 -2.27
CA GLU A 271 -24.79 -12.21 -2.14
C GLU A 271 -23.69 -12.75 -3.08
N VAL A 272 -22.56 -12.04 -3.16
CA VAL A 272 -21.41 -12.44 -3.98
C VAL A 272 -20.42 -13.21 -3.12
N ARG A 273 -19.96 -14.37 -3.61
CA ARG A 273 -18.98 -15.22 -2.94
C ARG A 273 -17.74 -15.38 -3.79
N VAL A 274 -16.58 -15.12 -3.20
CA VAL A 274 -15.26 -15.35 -3.78
C VAL A 274 -14.60 -16.45 -2.93
N LEU A 275 -14.42 -17.63 -3.50
CA LEU A 275 -14.02 -18.84 -2.79
C LEU A 275 -12.78 -19.45 -3.43
N GLY A 276 -11.74 -19.72 -2.65
CA GLY A 276 -10.60 -20.54 -3.12
C GLY A 276 -9.81 -19.92 -4.28
N CYS A 277 -9.91 -18.61 -4.51
CA CYS A 277 -9.27 -17.95 -5.64
C CYS A 277 -7.82 -17.55 -5.34
N GLU A 278 -6.96 -17.60 -6.37
CA GLU A 278 -5.60 -17.07 -6.33
C GLU A 278 -5.58 -15.66 -6.97
N LEU A 279 -5.29 -14.63 -6.18
CA LEU A 279 -5.34 -13.23 -6.58
C LEU A 279 -3.94 -12.62 -6.49
N VAL A 280 -3.32 -12.40 -7.66
CA VAL A 280 -1.89 -12.10 -7.76
C VAL A 280 -1.65 -10.69 -8.31
N GLY A 281 -0.88 -9.89 -7.59
CA GLY A 281 -0.52 -8.54 -8.04
C GLY A 281 -1.66 -7.53 -7.89
N ALA A 282 -1.76 -6.63 -8.88
CA ALA A 282 -2.71 -5.52 -8.95
C ALA A 282 -2.59 -4.47 -7.85
N SER A 283 -3.28 -3.33 -8.03
CA SER A 283 -3.45 -2.36 -6.94
C SER A 283 -4.25 -2.95 -5.79
N ALA A 284 -5.27 -3.76 -6.08
CA ALA A 284 -6.01 -4.47 -5.07
C ALA A 284 -6.42 -5.90 -5.46
N ALA A 285 -6.47 -6.78 -4.46
CA ALA A 285 -6.95 -8.14 -4.67
C ALA A 285 -8.48 -8.15 -4.76
N VAL A 286 -9.18 -7.61 -3.76
CA VAL A 286 -10.64 -7.53 -3.77
C VAL A 286 -11.13 -6.13 -3.42
N ALA A 287 -12.10 -5.64 -4.18
CA ALA A 287 -12.82 -4.42 -3.89
C ALA A 287 -14.32 -4.67 -3.72
N PHE A 288 -14.87 -4.20 -2.60
CA PHE A 288 -16.28 -4.18 -2.25
C PHE A 288 -16.83 -2.78 -2.57
N ILE A 289 -17.74 -2.65 -3.52
CA ILE A 289 -18.15 -1.35 -4.10
C ILE A 289 -19.65 -1.26 -4.30
N GLY A 290 -20.34 -0.56 -3.40
CA GLY A 290 -21.80 -0.54 -3.40
C GLY A 290 -22.41 -1.93 -3.22
N SER A 291 -21.66 -2.85 -2.61
CA SER A 291 -22.06 -4.25 -2.41
C SER A 291 -22.69 -4.48 -1.04
N ASP A 292 -23.59 -5.45 -0.95
CA ASP A 292 -24.21 -5.93 0.29
C ASP A 292 -23.99 -7.45 0.42
N SER A 293 -23.70 -7.96 1.62
CA SER A 293 -23.54 -9.41 1.88
C SER A 293 -22.54 -10.11 0.94
N THR A 294 -21.31 -9.61 0.85
CA THR A 294 -20.24 -10.22 0.02
C THR A 294 -19.26 -10.98 0.88
N ARG A 295 -18.92 -12.22 0.50
CA ARG A 295 -18.03 -13.10 1.26
C ARG A 295 -16.81 -13.50 0.44
N VAL A 296 -15.62 -13.20 0.96
CA VAL A 296 -14.33 -13.61 0.41
C VAL A 296 -13.72 -14.61 1.38
N GLU A 297 -13.60 -15.86 0.93
CA GLU A 297 -13.20 -16.95 1.79
C GLU A 297 -12.17 -17.89 1.16
N ASN A 298 -11.23 -18.34 1.98
CA ASN A 298 -10.19 -19.31 1.62
C ASN A 298 -9.41 -18.93 0.34
N CYS A 299 -9.29 -17.63 0.04
CA CYS A 299 -8.53 -17.13 -1.10
C CYS A 299 -7.05 -16.89 -0.71
N VAL A 300 -6.17 -16.91 -1.71
CA VAL A 300 -4.76 -16.53 -1.55
C VAL A 300 -4.53 -15.20 -2.25
N LEU A 301 -4.12 -14.20 -1.48
CA LEU A 301 -3.79 -12.84 -1.94
C LEU A 301 -2.28 -12.68 -1.87
N TYR A 302 -1.64 -12.51 -3.03
CA TYR A 302 -0.19 -12.49 -3.14
C TYR A 302 0.30 -11.26 -3.90
N ARG A 303 1.24 -10.52 -3.31
CA ARG A 303 1.98 -9.42 -3.97
C ARG A 303 1.12 -8.25 -4.46
N GLN A 304 0.07 -7.88 -3.73
CA GLN A 304 -0.69 -6.64 -4.01
C GLN A 304 0.22 -5.42 -3.86
N THR A 305 0.01 -4.39 -4.68
CA THR A 305 0.89 -3.21 -4.76
C THR A 305 0.38 -2.00 -3.99
N ARG A 306 -0.83 -2.07 -3.42
CA ARG A 306 -1.37 -1.00 -2.56
C ARG A 306 -2.25 -1.53 -1.44
N TYR A 307 -3.26 -2.33 -1.76
CA TYR A 307 -4.30 -2.73 -0.81
C TYR A 307 -4.74 -4.18 -1.04
N PRO A 308 -4.68 -5.09 -0.06
CA PRO A 308 -5.37 -6.38 -0.17
C PRO A 308 -6.88 -6.20 -0.39
N ILE A 309 -7.48 -5.26 0.35
CA ILE A 309 -8.93 -5.05 0.42
C ILE A 309 -9.28 -3.58 0.19
N ARG A 310 -10.36 -3.33 -0.54
CA ARG A 310 -10.99 -2.00 -0.65
C ARG A 310 -12.47 -2.06 -0.30
N ILE A 311 -12.94 -1.09 0.49
CA ILE A 311 -14.35 -0.92 0.86
C ILE A 311 -14.76 0.48 0.40
N LEU A 312 -15.42 0.58 -0.74
CA LEU A 312 -15.73 1.84 -1.40
C LEU A 312 -17.22 1.94 -1.71
N ARG A 313 -17.70 3.14 -2.00
CA ARG A 313 -18.98 3.34 -2.68
C ARG A 313 -18.75 4.33 -3.80
N GLU A 314 -18.70 3.83 -5.03
CA GLU A 314 -18.48 4.66 -6.22
C GLU A 314 -19.81 5.19 -6.77
N ASN A 315 -20.88 4.38 -6.70
CA ASN A 315 -22.23 4.81 -7.04
C ASN A 315 -22.90 5.56 -5.87
N ASN A 316 -23.03 6.88 -6.02
CA ASN A 316 -23.64 7.76 -5.03
C ASN A 316 -25.14 8.01 -5.24
N GLY A 317 -25.82 7.22 -6.09
CA GLY A 317 -27.27 7.31 -6.25
C GLY A 317 -28.01 7.17 -4.92
N GLU A 318 -29.06 7.96 -4.70
CA GLU A 318 -29.76 8.04 -3.40
C GLU A 318 -30.32 6.70 -2.93
N ARG A 319 -30.80 5.89 -3.87
CA ARG A 319 -31.33 4.53 -3.61
C ARG A 319 -30.25 3.50 -3.25
N MET A 320 -28.98 3.82 -3.49
CA MET A 320 -27.87 2.88 -3.24
C MET A 320 -27.59 2.78 -1.76
N VAL A 321 -27.54 1.55 -1.27
CA VAL A 321 -27.12 1.27 0.10
C VAL A 321 -25.62 1.57 0.26
N PRO A 322 -25.17 2.00 1.45
CA PRO A 322 -23.75 2.00 1.77
C PRO A 322 -23.18 0.58 1.66
N THR A 323 -21.94 0.47 1.18
CA THR A 323 -21.22 -0.80 1.13
C THR A 323 -21.08 -1.38 2.54
N ARG A 324 -21.53 -2.63 2.72
CA ARG A 324 -21.69 -3.23 4.05
C ARG A 324 -21.75 -4.75 4.00
N GLY A 325 -21.72 -5.39 5.17
CA GLY A 325 -21.95 -6.82 5.32
C GLY A 325 -20.91 -7.69 4.62
N GLY A 326 -19.67 -7.19 4.50
CA GLY A 326 -18.58 -7.96 3.91
C GLY A 326 -17.96 -8.94 4.91
N GLU A 327 -17.67 -10.15 4.45
CA GLU A 327 -16.98 -11.17 5.23
C GLU A 327 -15.64 -11.52 4.58
N PHE A 328 -14.55 -11.41 5.33
CA PHE A 328 -13.20 -11.76 4.89
C PHE A 328 -12.64 -12.85 5.82
N VAL A 329 -12.77 -14.11 5.40
CA VAL A 329 -12.64 -15.28 6.29
C VAL A 329 -11.66 -16.33 5.76
N GLY A 330 -10.71 -16.76 6.57
CA GLY A 330 -9.82 -17.88 6.22
C GLY A 330 -8.87 -17.61 5.06
N ASN A 331 -8.69 -16.35 4.66
CA ASN A 331 -7.84 -16.00 3.53
C ASN A 331 -6.36 -16.00 3.93
N THR A 332 -5.48 -16.23 2.96
CA THR A 332 -4.02 -16.13 3.15
C THR A 332 -3.51 -14.89 2.41
N VAL A 333 -2.96 -13.93 3.15
CA VAL A 333 -2.44 -12.66 2.62
C VAL A 333 -0.93 -12.63 2.81
N VAL A 334 -0.20 -12.57 1.68
CA VAL A 334 1.26 -12.63 1.66
C VAL A 334 1.83 -11.46 0.85
N TRP A 335 2.72 -10.69 1.47
CA TRP A 335 3.30 -9.48 0.90
C TRP A 335 4.76 -9.28 1.33
N HIS A 336 5.48 -8.36 0.68
CA HIS A 336 6.76 -7.85 1.16
C HIS A 336 6.58 -6.48 1.81
N ASP A 337 7.40 -6.17 2.81
CA ASP A 337 7.41 -4.84 3.43
C ASP A 337 7.61 -3.75 2.36
N GLY A 338 6.80 -2.69 2.42
CA GLY A 338 6.73 -1.65 1.39
C GLY A 338 5.79 -1.92 0.21
N ASP A 339 5.30 -3.15 0.00
CA ASP A 339 4.33 -3.46 -1.07
C ASP A 339 2.98 -2.76 -0.83
N LEU A 340 2.56 -2.62 0.42
CA LEU A 340 1.21 -2.16 0.79
C LEU A 340 1.23 -0.74 1.36
N LEU A 341 0.27 0.08 0.94
CA LEU A 341 0.01 1.39 1.55
C LEU A 341 -0.86 1.28 2.81
N THR A 342 -1.87 0.41 2.77
CA THR A 342 -2.71 0.03 3.92
C THR A 342 -3.36 -1.32 3.65
N PHE A 343 -3.74 -2.05 4.70
CA PHE A 343 -4.40 -3.36 4.58
C PHE A 343 -5.84 -3.26 4.07
N VAL A 344 -6.54 -2.20 4.46
CA VAL A 344 -7.92 -1.94 4.02
C VAL A 344 -8.05 -0.48 3.62
N ASN A 345 -8.36 -0.23 2.35
CA ASN A 345 -8.69 1.10 1.89
C ASN A 345 -10.20 1.34 2.01
N VAL A 346 -10.59 2.22 2.95
CA VAL A 346 -11.99 2.57 3.18
C VAL A 346 -12.30 3.93 2.55
N GLY A 347 -13.34 3.96 1.71
CA GLY A 347 -13.88 5.17 1.10
C GLY A 347 -15.08 5.73 1.88
N ALA A 348 -15.40 7.01 1.64
CA ALA A 348 -16.56 7.65 2.21
C ALA A 348 -17.88 6.91 1.85
N ASN A 349 -18.93 7.15 2.64
CA ASN A 349 -20.27 6.60 2.42
C ASN A 349 -20.35 5.06 2.35
N SER A 350 -19.39 4.38 2.99
CA SER A 350 -19.42 2.95 3.30
C SER A 350 -19.71 2.71 4.79
N ARG A 351 -20.02 1.47 5.16
CA ARG A 351 -20.24 1.04 6.55
C ARG A 351 -19.24 -0.06 6.92
N PRO A 352 -17.94 0.26 7.00
CA PRO A 352 -16.89 -0.71 7.23
C PRO A 352 -17.01 -1.40 8.61
N GLU A 353 -17.69 -0.79 9.57
CA GLU A 353 -17.99 -1.34 10.90
C GLU A 353 -18.88 -2.59 10.87
N THR A 354 -19.51 -2.86 9.72
CA THR A 354 -20.36 -4.05 9.52
C THR A 354 -19.60 -5.26 8.97
N PHE A 355 -18.30 -5.11 8.70
CA PHE A 355 -17.49 -6.18 8.13
C PHE A 355 -17.02 -7.18 9.19
N THR A 356 -16.81 -8.42 8.78
CA THR A 356 -16.23 -9.47 9.62
C THR A 356 -14.86 -9.90 9.08
N PHE A 357 -13.88 -9.98 9.97
CA PHE A 357 -12.56 -10.54 9.71
C PHE A 357 -12.35 -11.73 10.64
N ALA A 358 -12.10 -12.92 10.07
CA ALA A 358 -11.90 -14.12 10.89
C ALA A 358 -10.94 -15.13 10.29
N GLY A 359 -10.01 -15.64 11.09
CA GLY A 359 -9.17 -16.78 10.75
C GLY A 359 -8.23 -16.57 9.56
N ASN A 360 -7.93 -15.32 9.18
CA ASN A 360 -7.03 -15.05 8.07
C ASN A 360 -5.57 -15.24 8.51
N ILE A 361 -4.74 -15.64 7.56
CA ILE A 361 -3.30 -15.80 7.71
C ILE A 361 -2.64 -14.58 7.08
N TRP A 362 -1.86 -13.85 7.87
CA TRP A 362 -1.10 -12.69 7.41
C TRP A 362 0.38 -12.96 7.55
N TYR A 363 1.12 -12.80 6.46
CA TYR A 363 2.55 -13.06 6.42
C TYR A 363 3.31 -12.06 5.55
N CYS A 364 4.09 -11.20 6.22
CA CYS A 364 5.09 -10.36 5.58
C CYS A 364 6.36 -11.19 5.37
N VAL A 365 6.74 -11.41 4.11
CA VAL A 365 7.87 -12.27 3.73
C VAL A 365 9.20 -11.69 4.21
N THR A 366 9.39 -10.37 4.08
CA THR A 366 10.66 -9.71 4.46
C THR A 366 10.77 -9.48 5.97
N HIS A 367 9.64 -9.19 6.64
CA HIS A 367 9.60 -8.93 8.07
C HIS A 367 8.47 -9.71 8.75
N PRO A 368 8.63 -11.02 9.01
CA PRO A 368 7.57 -11.85 9.59
C PRO A 368 7.00 -11.32 10.91
N ALA A 369 7.82 -10.65 11.74
CA ALA A 369 7.39 -10.03 12.99
C ALA A 369 6.39 -8.86 12.79
N ARG A 370 6.31 -8.28 11.59
CA ARG A 370 5.40 -7.18 11.23
C ARG A 370 4.17 -7.65 10.45
N SER A 371 3.79 -8.91 10.61
CA SER A 371 2.67 -9.48 9.86
C SER A 371 1.29 -9.21 10.47
N THR A 372 1.21 -8.53 11.61
CA THR A 372 -0.09 -8.13 12.16
C THR A 372 -0.63 -6.94 11.34
N PRO A 373 -1.79 -7.07 10.68
CA PRO A 373 -2.36 -5.97 9.92
C PRO A 373 -2.74 -4.81 10.85
N SER A 374 -2.56 -3.60 10.38
CA SER A 374 -3.02 -2.38 11.06
C SER A 374 -4.15 -1.73 10.26
N GLY A 375 -5.07 -1.06 10.96
CA GLY A 375 -6.18 -0.33 10.32
C GLY A 375 -7.32 -1.22 9.77
N LEU A 376 -7.48 -2.44 10.29
CA LEU A 376 -8.72 -3.20 10.04
C LEU A 376 -9.90 -2.43 10.67
N PRO A 377 -11.05 -2.29 9.98
CA PRO A 377 -12.18 -1.53 10.50
C PRO A 377 -12.91 -2.22 11.64
N VAL A 378 -12.77 -3.54 11.74
CA VAL A 378 -13.26 -4.39 12.82
C VAL A 378 -12.12 -5.32 13.22
N GLU A 379 -11.96 -5.55 14.53
CA GLU A 379 -10.92 -6.44 15.05
C GLU A 379 -11.12 -7.86 14.50
N GLU A 380 -10.03 -8.47 14.06
CA GLU A 380 -10.06 -9.82 13.55
C GLU A 380 -10.11 -10.86 14.67
N VAL A 381 -11.01 -11.83 14.50
CA VAL A 381 -11.13 -12.98 15.40
C VAL A 381 -10.28 -14.14 14.89
N SER A 382 -9.44 -14.71 15.76
CA SER A 382 -8.65 -15.92 15.46
C SER A 382 -7.66 -15.79 14.28
N GLY A 383 -7.18 -14.59 13.96
CA GLY A 383 -6.17 -14.39 12.92
C GLY A 383 -4.81 -15.02 13.26
N VAL A 384 -4.08 -15.45 12.23
CA VAL A 384 -2.72 -16.01 12.31
C VAL A 384 -1.74 -14.99 11.75
N TYR A 385 -0.77 -14.56 12.57
CA TYR A 385 0.18 -13.52 12.18
C TYR A 385 1.63 -14.02 12.24
N GLY A 386 2.38 -13.81 11.15
CA GLY A 386 3.84 -13.96 11.13
C GLY A 386 4.32 -15.41 11.09
N VAL A 387 3.41 -16.34 10.84
CA VAL A 387 3.73 -17.75 10.59
C VAL A 387 3.73 -17.96 9.08
N ASP A 388 4.85 -18.42 8.55
CA ASP A 388 5.02 -18.68 7.12
C ASP A 388 4.03 -19.76 6.65
N PRO A 389 3.11 -19.45 5.73
CA PRO A 389 2.17 -20.43 5.18
C PRO A 389 2.85 -21.44 4.26
N LYS A 390 4.15 -21.24 3.93
CA LYS A 390 4.94 -22.07 3.01
C LYS A 390 4.18 -22.28 1.71
N LEU A 391 3.89 -21.19 1.01
CA LEU A 391 3.31 -21.28 -0.33
C LEU A 391 4.24 -22.11 -1.22
N LYS A 392 3.70 -22.96 -2.09
CA LYS A 392 4.53 -23.65 -3.10
C LYS A 392 5.22 -22.59 -3.97
N ASP A 393 6.51 -22.80 -4.23
CA ASP A 393 7.39 -21.87 -4.94
C ASP A 393 6.71 -21.31 -6.22
N PRO A 394 6.64 -19.99 -6.42
CA PRO A 394 5.86 -19.38 -7.49
C PRO A 394 6.54 -19.63 -8.84
N PRO A 395 5.84 -20.18 -9.86
CA PRO A 395 4.89 -19.40 -10.65
C PRO A 395 3.54 -20.11 -10.95
N GLN A 396 3.30 -21.35 -10.48
CA GLN A 396 2.16 -22.16 -10.97
C GLN A 396 1.04 -22.43 -9.95
N ASN A 397 1.31 -22.36 -8.63
CA ASN A 397 0.31 -22.69 -7.62
C ASN A 397 0.63 -21.98 -6.29
N LEU A 398 -0.31 -21.21 -5.75
CA LEU A 398 -0.14 -20.46 -4.50
C LEU A 398 -0.80 -21.15 -3.30
N THR A 399 -1.13 -22.43 -3.40
CA THR A 399 -1.71 -23.20 -2.30
C THR A 399 -0.72 -23.29 -1.11
N PRO A 400 -1.13 -22.94 0.12
CA PRO A 400 -0.35 -23.19 1.33
C PRO A 400 -0.01 -24.67 1.48
N THR A 401 1.26 -25.02 1.72
CA THR A 401 1.65 -26.42 1.96
C THR A 401 1.35 -26.89 3.37
N ARG A 402 1.09 -25.95 4.30
CA ARG A 402 0.77 -26.23 5.70
C ARG A 402 -0.73 -26.16 5.96
N PRO A 403 -1.31 -27.12 6.71
CA PRO A 403 -2.69 -27.03 7.18
C PRO A 403 -2.92 -25.79 8.05
N ALA A 404 -4.06 -25.14 7.90
CA ALA A 404 -4.43 -23.98 8.70
C ALA A 404 -4.39 -24.27 10.21
N ALA A 405 -4.77 -25.48 10.64
CA ALA A 405 -4.75 -25.88 12.05
C ALA A 405 -3.34 -25.85 12.66
N ASP A 406 -2.32 -26.24 11.89
CA ASP A 406 -0.93 -26.22 12.36
C ASP A 406 -0.40 -24.79 12.48
N LEU A 407 -0.78 -23.93 11.53
CA LEU A 407 -0.46 -22.50 11.58
C LEU A 407 -1.08 -21.82 12.80
N HIS A 408 -2.35 -22.13 13.11
CA HIS A 408 -3.04 -21.63 14.31
C HIS A 408 -2.39 -22.12 15.61
N LYS A 409 -2.00 -23.40 15.68
CA LYS A 409 -1.31 -23.96 16.84
C LYS A 409 0.04 -23.29 17.08
N GLU A 410 0.81 -23.04 16.02
CA GLU A 410 2.08 -22.35 16.15
C GLU A 410 1.91 -20.89 16.58
N ALA A 411 0.93 -20.19 16.00
CA ALA A 411 0.60 -18.81 16.36
C ALA A 411 0.18 -18.69 17.83
N SER A 412 -0.65 -19.60 18.35
CA SER A 412 -1.07 -19.58 19.76
C SER A 412 0.10 -19.82 20.72
N VAL A 413 1.01 -20.75 20.40
CA VAL A 413 2.24 -20.97 21.19
C VAL A 413 3.14 -19.72 21.18
N ARG A 414 3.26 -19.04 20.04
CA ARG A 414 4.00 -17.77 19.92
C ARG A 414 3.36 -16.66 20.75
N ALA A 415 2.03 -16.52 20.68
CA ALA A 415 1.28 -15.54 21.45
C ALA A 415 1.45 -15.75 22.96
N GLU A 416 1.42 -17.00 23.43
CA GLU A 416 1.62 -17.32 24.85
C GLU A 416 3.04 -17.02 25.32
N ARG A 417 4.07 -17.36 24.52
CA ARG A 417 5.46 -16.95 24.81
C ARG A 417 5.61 -15.43 24.84
N HIS A 418 4.92 -14.72 23.96
CA HIS A 418 4.93 -13.25 23.91
C HIS A 418 4.30 -12.65 25.18
N ARG A 419 3.13 -13.16 25.60
CA ARG A 419 2.50 -12.78 26.88
C ARG A 419 3.41 -13.04 28.08
N LEU A 420 4.07 -14.19 28.13
CA LEU A 420 5.02 -14.51 29.20
C LEU A 420 6.19 -13.52 29.22
N ARG A 421 6.74 -13.16 28.07
CA ARG A 421 7.82 -12.15 27.94
C ARG A 421 7.35 -10.77 28.39
N LEU A 422 6.15 -10.34 28.02
CA LEU A 422 5.56 -9.06 28.47
C LEU A 422 5.41 -9.03 29.99
N THR A 423 4.89 -10.10 30.60
CA THR A 423 4.75 -10.21 32.06
C THR A 423 6.11 -10.13 32.76
N VAL A 424 7.12 -10.83 32.23
CA VAL A 424 8.49 -10.75 32.77
C VAL A 424 9.06 -9.34 32.63
N ALA A 425 8.87 -8.67 31.48
CA ALA A 425 9.34 -7.31 31.24
C ALA A 425 8.66 -6.28 32.16
N ALA A 426 7.35 -6.42 32.38
CA ALA A 426 6.57 -5.58 33.28
C ALA A 426 7.05 -5.69 34.74
N VAL A 427 7.66 -6.81 35.13
CA VAL A 427 8.24 -7.02 36.46
C VAL A 427 9.70 -6.56 36.54
N LEU A 428 10.52 -6.86 35.53
CA LEU A 428 11.96 -6.53 35.54
C LEU A 428 12.23 -5.04 35.33
N THR A 429 11.40 -4.33 34.56
CA THR A 429 11.60 -2.90 34.27
C THR A 429 11.49 -2.01 35.52
N PRO A 430 10.43 -2.14 36.36
CA PRO A 430 10.36 -1.43 37.65
C PRO A 430 11.50 -1.82 38.61
N LEU A 431 11.92 -3.08 38.60
CA LEU A 431 13.01 -3.58 39.43
C LEU A 431 14.35 -2.93 39.05
N ALA A 432 14.67 -2.88 37.75
CA ALA A 432 15.87 -2.22 37.23
C ALA A 432 15.85 -0.72 37.52
N LEU A 433 14.70 -0.06 37.33
CA LEU A 433 14.52 1.36 37.69
C LEU A 433 14.69 1.60 39.20
N GLY A 434 14.20 0.70 40.04
CA GLY A 434 14.38 0.74 41.49
C GLY A 434 15.83 0.58 41.92
N ILE A 435 16.56 -0.37 41.30
CA ILE A 435 17.99 -0.59 41.54
C ILE A 435 18.81 0.64 41.10
N LEU A 436 18.53 1.19 39.92
CA LEU A 436 19.18 2.40 39.42
C LEU A 436 18.91 3.63 40.30
N TRP A 437 17.68 3.79 40.77
CA TRP A 437 17.32 4.85 41.72
C TRP A 437 18.03 4.67 43.07
N TRP A 438 18.12 3.44 43.56
CA TRP A 438 18.85 3.11 44.79
C TRP A 438 20.35 3.39 44.66
N LEU A 439 20.99 2.97 43.57
CA LEU A 439 22.39 3.27 43.25
C LEU A 439 22.65 4.78 43.14
N HIS A 440 21.73 5.54 42.52
CA HIS A 440 21.81 6.99 42.49
C HIS A 440 21.74 7.60 43.90
N ARG A 441 20.82 7.13 44.76
CA ARG A 441 20.66 7.60 46.15
C ARG A 441 21.88 7.31 47.01
N THR A 442 22.47 6.12 46.88
CA THR A 442 23.67 5.72 47.65
C THR A 442 24.92 6.47 47.17
N ALA A 443 25.09 6.60 45.84
CA ALA A 443 26.20 7.35 45.25
C ALA A 443 26.13 8.88 45.45
N ALA A 444 24.94 9.43 45.71
CA ALA A 444 24.73 10.85 46.03
C ALA A 444 25.06 11.21 47.48
N ARG A 445 25.08 10.24 48.40
CA ARG A 445 25.35 10.46 49.83
C ARG A 445 26.85 10.40 50.20
N ALA A 446 27.71 9.87 49.34
CA ALA A 446 29.06 9.45 49.74
C ALA A 446 30.20 10.46 49.52
N ILE A 447 30.12 11.46 48.62
CA ILE A 447 31.31 12.26 48.26
C ILE A 447 30.96 13.71 47.92
N ARG A 448 31.56 14.67 48.65
CA ARG A 448 31.47 16.11 48.34
C ARG A 448 32.39 16.45 47.15
N PRO A 449 31.93 17.18 46.13
CA PRO A 449 32.79 17.62 45.03
C PRO A 449 33.86 18.59 45.55
N ARG A 450 35.12 18.36 45.16
CA ARG A 450 36.21 19.33 45.38
C ARG A 450 35.95 20.56 44.50
N PRO A 451 36.02 21.79 45.05
CA PRO A 451 35.90 23.00 44.25
C PRO A 451 37.08 23.07 43.28
N VAL A 452 36.79 23.32 42.00
CA VAL A 452 37.81 23.63 41.00
C VAL A 452 38.27 25.06 41.27
N THR A 453 39.56 25.25 41.57
CA THR A 453 40.19 26.57 41.68
C THR A 453 40.20 27.23 40.31
N THR A 454 39.47 28.35 40.21
CA THR A 454 39.29 29.16 39.01
C THR A 454 40.44 30.15 38.86
N ASP A 455 41.53 29.78 38.20
CA ASP A 455 42.55 30.75 37.73
C ASP A 455 42.76 30.77 36.22
N ALA A 456 41.96 30.02 35.46
CA ALA A 456 42.10 29.98 34.02
C ALA A 456 41.18 31.01 33.34
N ARG A 457 41.74 32.18 33.01
CA ARG A 457 41.10 33.19 32.15
C ARG A 457 40.87 32.61 30.75
N PHE A 458 39.77 31.90 30.54
CA PHE A 458 39.34 31.45 29.21
C PHE A 458 38.01 32.11 28.85
N ALA A 459 38.09 33.26 28.18
CA ALA A 459 36.94 33.83 27.49
C ALA A 459 36.57 32.90 26.32
N ALA A 460 35.29 32.53 26.19
CA ALA A 460 34.80 31.83 25.00
C ALA A 460 35.14 32.69 23.76
N PRO A 461 35.82 32.12 22.74
CA PRO A 461 36.15 32.89 21.56
C PRO A 461 34.86 33.33 20.86
N PRO A 462 34.81 34.54 20.28
CA PRO A 462 33.65 35.01 19.53
C PRO A 462 33.33 34.06 18.35
N PRO A 463 32.09 34.06 17.81
CA PRO A 463 31.72 33.23 16.67
C PRO A 463 32.73 33.44 15.53
N ARG A 464 33.56 32.43 15.32
CA ARG A 464 34.58 32.37 14.26
C ARG A 464 33.95 31.89 12.96
N ARG A 465 34.56 32.27 11.84
CA ARG A 465 34.24 31.78 10.49
C ARG A 465 34.05 30.25 10.43
N SER A 466 34.83 29.50 11.22
CA SER A 466 34.72 28.04 11.33
C SER A 466 33.34 27.54 11.74
N HIS A 467 32.60 28.26 12.58
CA HIS A 467 31.25 27.85 12.98
C HIS A 467 30.25 27.94 11.83
N ALA A 468 30.36 28.99 11.01
CA ALA A 468 29.58 29.11 9.78
C ALA A 468 29.97 28.05 8.76
N VAL A 469 31.25 27.66 8.70
CA VAL A 469 31.71 26.54 7.85
C VAL A 469 31.09 25.22 8.31
N PHE A 470 31.07 24.94 9.61
CA PHE A 470 30.42 23.73 10.14
C PHE A 470 28.90 23.74 9.94
N ALA A 471 28.24 24.89 10.13
CA ALA A 471 26.80 25.03 9.86
C ALA A 471 26.47 24.82 8.38
N LEU A 472 27.26 25.42 7.48
CA LEU A 472 27.13 25.23 6.04
C LEU A 472 27.36 23.77 5.65
N ALA A 473 28.45 23.15 6.13
CA ALA A 473 28.75 21.75 5.83
C ALA A 473 27.65 20.81 6.34
N GLY A 474 27.17 21.02 7.57
CA GLY A 474 26.06 20.24 8.12
C GLY A 474 24.77 20.38 7.31
N TRP A 475 24.44 21.59 6.85
CA TRP A 475 23.27 21.80 6.00
C TRP A 475 23.42 21.17 4.61
N ILE A 476 24.60 21.28 3.98
CA ILE A 476 24.92 20.60 2.72
C ILE A 476 24.75 19.09 2.87
N SER A 477 25.23 18.51 3.97
CA SER A 477 25.07 17.08 4.25
C SER A 477 23.60 16.68 4.39
N LEU A 478 22.74 17.51 5.00
CA LEU A 478 21.30 17.25 5.10
C LEU A 478 20.61 17.35 3.74
N MET A 479 20.92 18.37 2.93
CA MET A 479 20.39 18.49 1.58
C MET A 479 20.79 17.30 0.71
N ALA A 480 22.08 16.93 0.72
CA ALA A 480 22.57 15.76 0.02
C ALA A 480 21.88 14.47 0.50
N ALA A 481 21.72 14.31 1.82
CA ALA A 481 21.01 13.18 2.41
C ALA A 481 19.55 13.07 1.91
N ALA A 482 18.83 14.20 1.81
CA ALA A 482 17.45 14.22 1.35
C ALA A 482 17.32 14.01 -0.16
N SER A 483 18.17 14.66 -0.96
CA SER A 483 18.13 14.59 -2.43
C SER A 483 18.57 13.23 -2.98
N LEU A 484 19.47 12.53 -2.29
CA LEU A 484 20.07 11.29 -2.78
C LEU A 484 19.55 10.02 -2.07
N ALA A 485 18.55 10.14 -1.21
CA ALA A 485 17.86 8.98 -0.63
C ALA A 485 16.90 8.37 -1.67
N PRO A 486 16.75 7.04 -1.77
CA PRO A 486 17.46 6.00 -1.02
C PRO A 486 18.89 5.73 -1.51
N PHE A 487 19.83 5.46 -0.59
CA PHE A 487 21.26 5.33 -0.89
C PHE A 487 21.75 3.91 -1.13
N SER A 488 21.00 2.92 -0.63
CA SER A 488 21.37 1.51 -0.58
C SER A 488 20.26 0.64 -1.19
N PRO A 489 20.59 -0.53 -1.76
CA PRO A 489 19.60 -1.53 -2.15
C PRO A 489 18.65 -1.92 -1.01
N ALA A 490 19.14 -1.89 0.24
CA ALA A 490 18.33 -2.14 1.43
C ALA A 490 17.29 -1.04 1.72
N ASP A 491 17.52 0.18 1.23
CA ASP A 491 16.59 1.30 1.30
C ASP A 491 15.71 1.38 0.01
N GLY A 492 15.79 0.39 -0.88
CA GLY A 492 15.06 0.35 -2.16
C GLY A 492 15.71 1.15 -3.30
N GLY A 493 16.98 1.54 -3.16
CA GLY A 493 17.71 2.33 -4.17
C GLY A 493 18.80 1.53 -4.89
N SER A 494 18.75 1.48 -6.22
CA SER A 494 19.85 1.02 -7.07
C SER A 494 20.50 2.23 -7.76
N TRP A 495 21.83 2.30 -7.73
CA TRP A 495 22.57 3.26 -8.54
C TRP A 495 22.72 2.71 -9.96
N LEU A 496 22.21 3.44 -10.94
CA LEU A 496 22.42 3.15 -12.35
C LEU A 496 23.89 3.39 -12.71
N SER A 497 24.48 2.46 -13.47
CA SER A 497 25.85 2.55 -13.97
C SER A 497 25.95 3.46 -15.20
N VAL A 498 25.70 4.76 -15.01
CA VAL A 498 25.82 5.79 -16.06
C VAL A 498 26.98 6.73 -15.75
N ASP A 499 27.75 7.11 -16.77
CA ASP A 499 28.86 8.06 -16.61
C ASP A 499 28.35 9.49 -16.37
N TRP A 500 29.11 10.28 -15.60
CA TRP A 500 28.75 11.66 -15.24
C TRP A 500 28.55 12.58 -16.45
N GLY A 501 29.28 12.38 -17.54
CA GLY A 501 29.16 13.19 -18.76
C GLY A 501 27.81 12.98 -19.46
N THR A 502 27.30 11.75 -19.45
CA THR A 502 25.96 11.43 -19.94
C THR A 502 24.87 11.91 -18.99
N THR A 503 25.07 11.79 -17.67
CA THR A 503 24.13 12.28 -16.65
C THR A 503 23.89 13.78 -16.76
N PHE A 504 24.94 14.58 -16.87
CA PHE A 504 24.82 16.03 -17.01
C PHE A 504 24.13 16.45 -18.31
N ARG A 505 24.39 15.75 -19.42
CA ARG A 505 23.71 15.99 -20.70
C ARG A 505 22.22 15.67 -20.61
N ARG A 506 21.87 14.49 -20.08
CA ARG A 506 20.46 14.10 -19.87
C ARG A 506 19.70 15.09 -19.00
N PHE A 507 20.31 15.57 -17.92
CA PHE A 507 19.71 16.59 -17.07
C PHE A 507 19.52 17.93 -17.81
N ALA A 508 20.53 18.35 -18.57
CA ALA A 508 20.45 19.57 -19.39
C ALA A 508 19.35 19.48 -20.47
N ASP A 509 19.08 18.29 -21.00
CA ASP A 509 18.07 18.04 -22.02
C ASP A 509 16.64 17.87 -21.48
N LEU A 510 16.44 17.83 -20.16
CA LEU A 510 15.10 17.69 -19.57
C LEU A 510 14.18 18.84 -20.03
N PRO A 511 12.93 18.55 -20.46
CA PRO A 511 11.99 19.59 -20.86
C PRO A 511 11.60 20.48 -19.68
N PHE A 512 11.35 21.76 -19.96
CA PHE A 512 10.72 22.67 -19.01
C PHE A 512 9.21 22.52 -19.11
N ASP A 513 8.62 21.76 -18.19
CA ASP A 513 7.17 21.51 -18.18
C ASP A 513 6.48 22.25 -17.03
N ALA A 514 5.75 23.32 -17.34
CA ALA A 514 5.09 24.18 -16.34
C ALA A 514 3.85 23.53 -15.70
N GLU A 515 3.27 22.49 -16.31
CA GLU A 515 2.06 21.82 -15.79
C GLU A 515 2.39 20.75 -14.72
N ALA A 516 3.66 20.36 -14.60
CA ALA A 516 4.14 19.40 -13.61
C ALA A 516 4.50 20.01 -12.23
N ILE A 517 4.25 21.31 -12.02
CA ILE A 517 4.67 22.02 -10.81
C ILE A 517 3.71 21.73 -9.64
N SER A 518 4.16 20.94 -8.68
CA SER A 518 3.60 20.92 -7.34
C SER A 518 4.01 22.20 -6.59
N ASN A 519 3.03 23.04 -6.22
CA ASN A 519 3.28 24.25 -5.41
C ASN A 519 4.02 23.94 -4.08
N VAL A 520 3.85 22.73 -3.56
CA VAL A 520 4.50 22.27 -2.33
C VAL A 520 5.97 21.94 -2.57
N ASP A 521 6.30 21.22 -3.65
CA ASP A 521 7.69 20.83 -3.94
C ASP A 521 8.56 22.06 -4.21
N TRP A 522 8.02 23.02 -4.97
CA TRP A 522 8.67 24.31 -5.18
C TRP A 522 8.95 25.03 -3.86
N THR A 523 7.97 25.05 -2.94
CA THR A 523 8.10 25.73 -1.64
C THR A 523 9.15 25.03 -0.77
N VAL A 524 9.14 23.70 -0.69
CA VAL A 524 10.08 22.92 0.11
C VAL A 524 11.52 23.09 -0.40
N ASN A 525 11.74 22.99 -1.71
CA ASN A 525 13.05 23.19 -2.31
C ASN A 525 13.55 24.63 -2.15
N THR A 526 12.65 25.61 -2.22
CA THR A 526 12.98 27.01 -1.92
C THR A 526 13.39 27.19 -0.47
N LEU A 527 12.64 26.64 0.49
CA LEU A 527 12.98 26.70 1.91
C LEU A 527 14.31 25.99 2.21
N ALA A 528 14.61 24.87 1.54
CA ALA A 528 15.88 24.16 1.68
C ALA A 528 17.08 25.01 1.21
N GLY A 529 16.91 25.84 0.18
CA GLY A 529 17.94 26.75 -0.31
C GLY A 529 18.26 27.92 0.64
N VAL A 530 17.31 28.35 1.49
CA VAL A 530 17.49 29.53 2.36
C VAL A 530 18.67 29.39 3.33
N PRO A 531 18.81 28.32 4.13
CA PRO A 531 19.95 28.19 5.02
C PRO A 531 21.28 28.00 4.27
N LEU A 532 21.25 27.37 3.09
CA LEU A 532 22.43 27.21 2.24
C LEU A 532 23.02 28.57 1.86
N GLY A 533 22.20 29.47 1.29
CA GLY A 533 22.64 30.81 0.93
C GLY A 533 23.05 31.66 2.14
N PHE A 534 22.29 31.56 3.24
CA PHE A 534 22.56 32.29 4.49
C PHE A 534 23.92 31.91 5.10
N PHE A 535 24.22 30.61 5.24
CA PHE A 535 25.49 30.17 5.82
C PHE A 535 26.66 30.34 4.85
N ALA A 536 26.45 30.18 3.54
CA ALA A 536 27.50 30.40 2.53
C ALA A 536 28.01 31.85 2.56
N VAL A 537 27.10 32.83 2.59
CA VAL A 537 27.50 34.24 2.73
C VAL A 537 28.04 34.54 4.13
N ALA A 538 27.53 33.89 5.19
CA ALA A 538 28.10 34.00 6.54
C ALA A 538 29.59 33.60 6.59
N VAL A 539 29.97 32.52 5.91
CA VAL A 539 31.38 32.10 5.79
C VAL A 539 32.23 33.16 5.09
N ALA A 540 31.69 33.86 4.10
CA ALA A 540 32.39 34.94 3.42
C ALA A 540 32.52 36.20 4.29
N MET A 541 31.57 36.48 5.17
CA MET A 541 31.47 37.78 5.85
C MET A 541 32.01 37.77 7.30
N ILE A 542 31.85 36.68 8.05
CA ILE A 542 32.28 36.61 9.46
C ILE A 542 33.81 36.72 9.58
N GLY A 543 34.26 37.68 10.40
CA GLY A 543 35.68 37.92 10.69
C GLY A 543 36.36 38.94 9.77
N ARG A 544 35.65 39.50 8.78
CA ARG A 544 36.16 40.53 7.84
C ARG A 544 35.71 41.97 8.15
N GLY A 545 35.28 42.24 9.38
CA GLY A 545 34.92 43.59 9.83
C GLY A 545 33.50 44.07 9.49
N PHE A 546 32.71 43.28 8.77
CA PHE A 546 31.32 43.61 8.44
C PHE A 546 30.39 43.39 9.64
N GLY A 547 29.61 44.42 10.03
CA GLY A 547 28.61 44.34 11.10
C GLY A 547 29.01 44.97 12.43
N ARG A 548 29.42 46.25 12.45
CA ARG A 548 29.28 47.12 13.64
C ARG A 548 27.96 47.90 13.52
N PRO A 549 27.06 47.92 14.54
CA PRO A 549 25.87 48.77 14.48
C PRO A 549 26.29 50.23 14.69
N GLY A 550 25.82 51.13 13.82
CA GLY A 550 25.97 52.57 14.02
C GLY A 550 27.18 53.25 13.37
N GLY A 551 27.95 52.56 12.52
CA GLY A 551 28.91 53.22 11.64
C GLY A 551 28.21 53.64 10.34
N ALA A 552 28.17 54.93 10.04
CA ALA A 552 27.85 55.43 8.71
C ALA A 552 28.65 54.66 7.63
N PHE A 553 28.10 54.54 6.42
CA PHE A 553 28.67 53.91 5.23
C PHE A 553 30.12 54.41 4.91
N SER A 554 31.12 54.04 5.70
CA SER A 554 32.52 54.03 5.30
C SER A 554 32.87 52.60 4.93
N VAL A 555 32.28 52.13 3.82
CA VAL A 555 32.67 50.85 3.25
C VAL A 555 34.07 51.04 2.67
N GLU A 556 35.11 50.60 3.39
CA GLU A 556 36.43 50.47 2.77
C GLU A 556 36.26 49.65 1.48
N ARG A 557 36.89 50.08 0.38
CA ARG A 557 36.85 49.41 -0.94
C ARG A 557 37.07 47.90 -0.84
N ARG A 558 37.91 47.48 0.12
CA ARG A 558 38.23 46.09 0.45
C ARG A 558 37.03 45.31 0.99
N SER A 559 36.18 45.95 1.81
CA SER A 559 34.97 45.36 2.36
C SER A 559 33.87 45.15 1.32
N LEU A 560 33.69 46.09 0.39
CA LEU A 560 32.71 45.96 -0.70
C LEU A 560 33.07 44.80 -1.65
N PHE A 561 34.35 44.71 -2.02
CA PHE A 561 34.86 43.65 -2.88
C PHE A 561 34.60 42.25 -2.29
N TRP A 562 34.92 42.04 -1.01
CA TRP A 562 34.66 40.77 -0.32
C TRP A 562 33.17 40.46 -0.17
N SER A 563 32.32 41.50 -0.10
CA SER A 563 30.88 41.31 -0.03
C SER A 563 30.29 40.85 -1.35
N ILE A 564 30.66 41.50 -2.46
CA ILE A 564 30.21 41.13 -3.80
C ILE A 564 30.74 39.75 -4.16
N THR A 565 32.04 39.50 -3.98
CA THR A 565 32.64 38.19 -4.27
C THR A 565 32.07 37.08 -3.38
N GLY A 566 31.79 37.37 -2.10
CA GLY A 566 31.15 36.43 -1.18
C GLY A 566 29.73 36.06 -1.57
N VAL A 567 28.94 37.03 -2.04
CA VAL A 567 27.57 36.80 -2.54
C VAL A 567 27.58 36.00 -3.83
N VAL A 568 28.45 36.38 -4.78
CA VAL A 568 28.59 35.65 -6.06
C VAL A 568 29.04 34.22 -5.81
N ALA A 569 30.03 34.01 -4.94
CA ALA A 569 30.50 32.68 -4.58
C ALA A 569 29.43 31.86 -3.84
N ALA A 570 28.63 32.49 -2.98
CA ALA A 570 27.54 31.82 -2.27
C ALA A 570 26.44 31.35 -3.22
N ILE A 571 25.97 32.23 -4.11
CA ILE A 571 24.93 31.89 -5.10
C ILE A 571 25.46 30.88 -6.11
N GLY A 572 26.64 31.13 -6.69
CA GLY A 572 27.26 30.22 -7.66
C GLY A 572 27.58 28.85 -7.08
N GLY A 573 28.10 28.79 -5.85
CA GLY A 573 28.34 27.53 -5.14
C GLY A 573 27.04 26.79 -4.80
N SER A 574 25.98 27.51 -4.44
CA SER A 574 24.66 26.92 -4.18
C SER A 574 24.04 26.36 -5.46
N ALA A 575 24.14 27.09 -6.58
CA ALA A 575 23.67 26.63 -7.89
C ALA A 575 24.45 25.40 -8.38
N ALA A 576 25.77 25.39 -8.19
CA ALA A 576 26.60 24.23 -8.53
C ALA A 576 26.23 23.01 -7.68
N LEU A 577 26.01 23.19 -6.37
CA LEU A 577 25.56 22.12 -5.49
C LEU A 577 24.18 21.60 -5.90
N ALA A 578 23.20 22.49 -6.10
CA ALA A 578 21.86 22.12 -6.54
C ALA A 578 21.90 21.35 -7.88
N PHE A 579 22.71 21.82 -8.84
CA PHE A 579 22.89 21.12 -10.11
C PHE A 579 23.47 19.72 -9.91
N ILE A 580 24.50 19.58 -9.08
CA ILE A 580 25.11 18.28 -8.77
C ILE A 580 24.08 17.36 -8.11
N LEU A 581 23.33 17.85 -7.11
CA LEU A 581 22.32 17.06 -6.40
C LEU A 581 21.20 16.61 -7.35
N GLU A 582 20.60 17.53 -8.11
CA GLU A 582 19.49 17.19 -9.02
C GLU A 582 19.93 16.27 -10.17
N SER A 583 21.08 16.51 -10.78
CA SER A 583 21.60 15.62 -11.83
C SER A 583 21.96 14.24 -11.30
N SER A 584 22.45 14.14 -10.06
CA SER A 584 22.76 12.86 -9.41
C SER A 584 21.51 12.01 -9.18
N GLN A 585 20.31 12.59 -9.08
CA GLN A 585 19.07 11.82 -8.93
C GLN A 585 18.74 10.97 -10.16
N LEU A 586 19.23 11.34 -11.35
CA LEU A 586 19.10 10.51 -12.56
C LEU A 586 19.89 9.20 -12.47
N LEU A 587 20.82 9.10 -11.52
CA LEU A 587 21.56 7.88 -11.23
C LEU A 587 20.81 6.97 -10.26
N LEU A 588 19.68 7.40 -9.69
CA LEU A 588 18.91 6.64 -8.70
C LEU A 588 17.64 6.05 -9.33
N GLU A 589 17.49 4.73 -9.25
CA GLU A 589 16.23 4.08 -9.64
C GLU A 589 15.07 4.58 -8.77
N GLY A 590 13.98 5.03 -9.42
CA GLY A 590 12.78 5.51 -8.74
C GLY A 590 12.77 7.00 -8.34
N ARG A 591 13.86 7.76 -8.57
CA ARG A 591 13.84 9.22 -8.44
C ARG A 591 13.58 9.92 -9.77
N THR A 592 12.88 11.04 -9.72
CA THR A 592 12.63 11.90 -10.88
C THR A 592 13.35 13.22 -10.65
N SER A 593 14.18 13.60 -11.61
CA SER A 593 14.94 14.85 -11.56
C SER A 593 14.18 15.94 -12.33
N THR A 594 14.18 17.17 -11.81
CA THR A 594 13.48 18.28 -12.47
C THR A 594 14.33 19.56 -12.43
N LYS A 595 14.22 20.35 -13.51
CA LYS A 595 14.85 21.67 -13.57
C LYS A 595 14.22 22.64 -12.57
N TYR A 596 12.95 22.46 -12.20
CA TYR A 596 12.28 23.34 -11.25
C TYR A 596 12.89 23.29 -9.85
N ASP A 597 13.33 22.12 -9.40
CA ASP A 597 13.93 21.96 -8.07
C ASP A 597 15.28 22.67 -7.98
N LEU A 598 16.08 22.61 -9.05
CA LEU A 598 17.29 23.42 -9.20
C LEU A 598 16.98 24.91 -9.06
N TYR A 599 15.95 25.43 -9.75
CA TYR A 599 15.59 26.85 -9.66
C TYR A 599 15.05 27.24 -8.29
N ALA A 600 14.21 26.40 -7.68
CA ALA A 600 13.67 26.62 -6.35
C ALA A 600 14.81 26.72 -5.31
N GLN A 601 15.74 25.77 -5.31
CA GLN A 601 16.89 25.79 -4.41
C GLN A 601 17.78 27.03 -4.61
N VAL A 602 18.00 27.46 -5.86
CA VAL A 602 18.74 28.69 -6.18
C VAL A 602 17.98 29.94 -5.70
N CYS A 603 16.67 30.01 -5.90
CA CYS A 603 15.83 31.10 -5.39
C CYS A 603 15.91 31.16 -3.86
N GLY A 604 15.84 30.01 -3.20
CA GLY A 604 16.07 29.86 -1.76
C GLY A 604 17.41 30.42 -1.34
N ALA A 605 18.50 30.05 -2.03
CA ALA A 605 19.83 30.56 -1.73
C ALA A 605 19.92 32.09 -1.85
N VAL A 606 19.30 32.70 -2.87
CA VAL A 606 19.21 34.16 -3.01
C VAL A 606 18.45 34.78 -1.82
N MET A 607 17.31 34.19 -1.43
CA MET A 607 16.57 34.63 -0.23
C MET A 607 17.40 34.50 1.05
N GLY A 608 18.19 33.43 1.18
CA GLY A 608 19.12 33.21 2.27
C GLY A 608 20.20 34.28 2.38
N VAL A 609 20.76 34.68 1.24
CA VAL A 609 21.70 35.81 1.16
C VAL A 609 21.03 37.11 1.61
N ALA A 610 19.81 37.39 1.13
CA ALA A 610 19.05 38.56 1.58
C ALA A 610 18.77 38.54 3.09
N ALA A 611 18.37 37.37 3.63
CA ALA A 611 18.14 37.17 5.05
C ALA A 611 19.42 37.41 5.88
N TRP A 612 20.59 37.03 5.38
CA TRP A 612 21.86 37.36 6.04
C TRP A 612 22.06 38.86 6.17
N PHE A 613 21.81 39.64 5.12
CA PHE A 613 21.94 41.10 5.23
C PHE A 613 20.90 41.72 6.17
N ALA A 614 19.69 41.17 6.23
CA ALA A 614 18.63 41.66 7.10
C ALA A 614 18.91 41.37 8.59
N VAL A 615 19.28 40.13 8.94
CA VAL A 615 19.37 39.69 10.35
C VAL A 615 20.71 39.09 10.75
N GLY A 616 21.56 38.70 9.80
CA GLY A 616 22.84 38.02 10.03
C GLY A 616 23.81 38.79 10.95
N PRO A 617 24.10 40.09 10.71
CA PRO A 617 24.91 40.90 11.62
C PRO A 617 24.34 40.97 13.04
N SER A 618 23.04 41.21 13.17
CA SER A 618 22.33 41.27 14.45
C SER A 618 22.36 39.93 15.19
N ALA A 619 22.12 38.82 14.48
CA ALA A 619 22.20 37.46 15.00
C ALA A 619 23.64 37.11 15.42
N THR A 620 24.64 37.45 14.60
CA THR A 620 26.05 37.21 14.90
C THR A 620 26.49 38.01 16.13
N GLN A 621 26.03 39.25 16.27
CA GLN A 621 26.29 40.05 17.46
C GLN A 621 25.53 39.55 18.68
N TRP A 622 24.28 39.11 18.52
CA TRP A 622 23.51 38.51 19.60
C TRP A 622 24.21 37.24 20.11
N VAL A 623 24.61 36.35 19.21
CA VAL A 623 25.42 35.15 19.50
C VAL A 623 26.74 35.57 20.16
N LYS A 624 27.46 36.55 19.59
CA LYS A 624 28.70 37.07 20.15
C LYS A 624 28.51 37.65 21.54
N LYS A 625 27.44 38.40 21.80
CA LYS A 625 27.09 39.00 23.11
C LYS A 625 26.68 37.93 24.12
N ARG A 626 25.99 36.88 23.67
CA ARG A 626 25.59 35.74 24.50
C ARG A 626 26.82 34.90 24.88
N LEU A 627 27.68 34.59 23.90
CA LEU A 627 28.94 33.86 24.07
C LEU A 627 30.02 34.67 24.80
N SER A 628 30.10 36.00 24.59
CA SER A 628 31.06 36.87 25.29
C SER A 628 30.61 37.21 26.71
N ARG A 629 29.30 37.19 26.98
CA ARG A 629 28.77 37.14 28.36
C ARG A 629 28.97 35.76 28.99
N SER A 630 29.35 34.74 28.22
CA SER A 630 29.71 33.41 28.76
C SER A 630 31.10 33.43 29.39
N ARG A 631 31.19 34.01 30.59
CA ARG A 631 31.92 33.35 31.71
C ARG A 631 31.21 32.06 32.16
N ALA A 632 30.08 31.73 31.53
CA ALA A 632 29.09 30.75 31.97
C ALA A 632 28.99 29.48 31.09
N VAL A 633 29.92 29.22 30.17
CA VAL A 633 29.94 27.93 29.44
C VAL A 633 31.38 27.44 29.33
N ARG A 634 31.62 26.18 29.70
CA ARG A 634 32.94 25.54 29.65
C ARG A 634 33.37 25.19 28.23
N THR A 635 34.68 25.05 28.01
CA THR A 635 35.24 24.55 26.75
C THR A 635 34.85 23.09 26.53
N LEU A 636 34.45 22.74 25.31
CA LEU A 636 34.15 21.35 24.94
C LEU A 636 35.34 20.44 25.23
N GLN A 637 35.07 19.32 25.89
CA GLN A 637 35.99 18.26 26.23
C GLN A 637 35.74 17.04 25.33
N PRO A 638 36.66 16.06 25.27
CA PRO A 638 36.51 14.90 24.40
C PRO A 638 35.19 14.15 24.57
N ILE A 639 34.67 14.08 25.80
CA ILE A 639 33.39 13.44 26.09
C ILE A 639 32.18 14.18 25.50
N ASP A 640 32.26 15.50 25.35
CA ASP A 640 31.20 16.28 24.69
C ASP A 640 31.16 15.97 23.20
N PHE A 641 32.33 15.88 22.57
CA PHE A 641 32.43 15.51 21.17
C PHE A 641 31.87 14.10 20.94
N ALA A 642 32.23 13.13 21.78
CA ALA A 642 31.69 11.78 21.70
C ALA A 642 30.16 11.75 21.86
N ALA A 643 29.62 12.49 22.83
CA ALA A 643 28.17 12.56 23.06
C ALA A 643 27.42 13.23 21.90
N VAL A 644 27.97 14.31 21.33
CA VAL A 644 27.39 14.98 20.15
C VAL A 644 27.38 14.05 18.93
N ILE A 645 28.48 13.35 18.67
CA ILE A 645 28.58 12.39 17.58
C ILE A 645 27.56 11.26 17.78
N ALA A 646 27.47 10.69 18.97
CA ALA A 646 26.51 9.63 19.28
C ALA A 646 25.05 10.08 19.07
N VAL A 647 24.67 11.27 19.53
CA VAL A 647 23.33 11.83 19.29
C VAL A 647 23.08 12.05 17.79
N ALA A 648 24.05 12.57 17.05
CA ALA A 648 23.92 12.79 15.61
C ALA A 648 23.74 11.48 14.84
N LEU A 649 24.48 10.43 15.20
CA LEU A 649 24.34 9.09 14.61
C LEU A 649 22.96 8.49 14.91
N VAL A 650 22.46 8.60 16.14
CA VAL A 650 21.10 8.15 16.47
C VAL A 650 20.07 8.92 15.66
N ALA A 651 20.19 10.24 15.55
CA ALA A 651 19.25 11.05 14.79
C ALA A 651 19.23 10.66 13.30
N VAL A 652 20.40 10.45 12.70
CA VAL A 652 20.53 9.97 11.32
C VAL A 652 19.91 8.58 11.16
N TRP A 653 20.16 7.66 12.08
CA TRP A 653 19.64 6.30 12.02
C TRP A 653 18.11 6.26 12.14
N THR A 654 17.56 6.96 13.14
CA THR A 654 16.13 6.99 13.43
C THR A 654 15.31 7.60 12.28
N LEU A 655 15.87 8.56 11.57
CA LEU A 655 15.18 9.25 10.47
C LEU A 655 15.43 8.64 9.08
N ARG A 656 16.21 7.56 8.96
CA ARG A 656 16.32 6.80 7.70
C ARG A 656 15.08 5.93 7.48
N PRO A 657 14.64 5.60 6.26
CA PRO A 657 15.00 6.31 5.02
C PRO A 657 14.55 7.77 5.14
N PHE A 658 15.33 8.71 4.61
CA PHE A 658 15.00 10.14 4.69
C PHE A 658 13.90 10.49 3.68
N ASP A 659 12.67 10.02 3.93
CA ASP A 659 11.50 10.13 3.06
C ASP A 659 10.39 11.01 3.67
N PRO A 660 10.59 12.34 3.78
CA PRO A 660 9.68 13.21 4.51
C PRO A 660 8.26 13.22 3.93
N LEU A 661 7.27 13.00 4.78
CA LEU A 661 5.84 13.20 4.55
C LEU A 661 5.47 14.64 4.89
N VAL A 662 5.33 15.44 3.84
CA VAL A 662 4.94 16.86 3.94
C VAL A 662 3.48 17.12 3.57
N HIS A 663 2.82 16.17 2.90
CA HIS A 663 1.45 16.36 2.42
C HIS A 663 0.41 16.05 3.53
N PRO A 664 -0.51 16.97 3.85
CA PRO A 664 -1.51 16.77 4.92
C PRO A 664 -2.42 15.54 4.71
N VAL A 665 -2.79 15.24 3.46
CA VAL A 665 -3.60 14.05 3.15
C VAL A 665 -2.78 12.78 3.37
N ASP A 666 -1.48 12.80 3.08
CA ASP A 666 -0.62 11.64 3.29
C ASP A 666 -0.36 11.40 4.78
N LEU A 667 -0.23 12.48 5.56
CA LEU A 667 -0.19 12.42 7.02
C LEU A 667 -1.50 11.86 7.60
N TYR A 668 -2.64 12.27 7.04
CA TYR A 668 -3.95 11.71 7.42
C TYR A 668 -4.05 10.22 7.09
N HIS A 669 -3.62 9.81 5.88
CA HIS A 669 -3.59 8.40 5.51
C HIS A 669 -2.62 7.59 6.38
N LYS A 670 -1.48 8.17 6.75
CA LYS A 670 -0.54 7.54 7.67
C LYS A 670 -1.14 7.37 9.07
N LEU A 671 -1.88 8.36 9.57
CA LEU A 671 -2.64 8.23 10.82
C LEU A 671 -3.65 7.09 10.75
N GLN A 672 -4.43 7.01 9.68
CA GLN A 672 -5.41 5.93 9.46
C GLN A 672 -4.74 4.56 9.29
N GLY A 673 -3.54 4.52 8.69
CA GLY A 673 -2.74 3.31 8.46
C GLY A 673 -1.85 2.90 9.63
N GLY A 674 -2.07 3.43 10.85
CA GLY A 674 -1.32 3.00 12.04
C GLY A 674 0.12 3.54 12.16
N GLY A 675 0.46 4.60 11.42
CA GLY A 675 1.76 5.28 11.50
C GLY A 675 2.00 6.07 12.80
N PHE A 676 0.99 6.13 13.68
CA PHE A 676 1.10 6.61 15.05
C PHE A 676 0.50 5.58 16.02
N ARG A 677 1.26 5.16 17.04
CA ARG A 677 0.85 4.17 18.03
C ARG A 677 0.70 4.85 19.40
N PRO A 678 -0.52 5.28 19.77
CA PRO A 678 -0.75 6.02 21.02
C PRO A 678 -0.71 5.13 22.28
N VAL A 679 -0.94 3.83 22.12
CA VAL A 679 -0.99 2.88 23.25
C VAL A 679 0.41 2.31 23.49
N PRO A 680 1.03 2.55 24.66
CA PRO A 680 2.34 1.98 24.97
C PRO A 680 2.26 0.46 25.10
N PHE A 681 3.32 -0.23 24.69
CA PHE A 681 3.45 -1.69 24.71
C PHE A 681 2.36 -2.41 23.90
N GLY A 682 1.98 -1.82 22.76
CA GLY A 682 1.02 -2.40 21.83
C GLY A 682 1.50 -3.71 21.18
N PRO A 683 0.62 -4.37 20.40
CA PRO A 683 0.93 -5.64 19.73
C PRO A 683 2.18 -5.53 18.84
N GLY A 684 3.07 -6.53 18.91
CA GLY A 684 4.29 -6.61 18.09
C GLY A 684 5.58 -6.10 18.74
N TRP A 685 5.51 -5.45 19.90
CA TRP A 685 6.70 -5.00 20.62
C TRP A 685 7.45 -6.13 21.33
N THR A 686 8.78 -6.07 21.33
CA THR A 686 9.64 -7.00 22.09
C THR A 686 10.45 -6.29 23.17
N VAL A 687 10.93 -7.06 24.16
CA VAL A 687 11.86 -6.56 25.20
C VAL A 687 13.18 -6.11 24.59
N GLU A 688 13.58 -6.77 23.50
CA GLU A 688 14.77 -6.40 22.74
C GLU A 688 14.60 -5.02 22.11
N ASP A 689 13.48 -4.76 21.45
CA ASP A 689 13.17 -3.42 20.89
C ASP A 689 13.21 -2.34 21.97
N PHE A 690 12.62 -2.62 23.14
CA PHE A 690 12.66 -1.71 24.29
C PHE A 690 14.07 -1.44 24.77
N THR A 691 14.88 -2.48 24.87
CA THR A 691 16.26 -2.36 25.31
C THR A 691 17.05 -1.52 24.32
N TRP A 692 16.88 -1.74 23.02
CA TRP A 692 17.53 -0.95 21.98
C TRP A 692 17.07 0.51 21.98
N SER A 693 15.78 0.78 22.19
CA SER A 693 15.27 2.15 22.32
C SER A 693 15.80 2.88 23.55
N VAL A 694 15.92 2.17 24.68
CA VAL A 694 16.57 2.70 25.88
C VAL A 694 18.03 3.05 25.58
N LEU A 695 18.79 2.14 24.98
CA LEU A 695 20.20 2.35 24.65
C LEU A 695 20.41 3.53 23.68
N ARG A 696 19.56 3.66 22.65
CA ARG A 696 19.58 4.77 21.69
C ARG A 696 19.32 6.13 22.35
N ALA A 697 18.58 6.17 23.44
CA ALA A 697 18.28 7.41 24.17
C ALA A 697 19.32 7.80 25.24
N VAL A 698 20.25 6.90 25.61
CA VAL A 698 21.34 7.20 26.57
C VAL A 698 22.18 8.41 26.16
N PRO A 699 22.63 8.55 24.89
CA PRO A 699 23.40 9.70 24.44
C PRO A 699 22.70 11.05 24.68
N PHE A 700 21.37 11.10 24.53
CA PHE A 700 20.60 12.33 24.73
C PHE A 700 20.64 12.79 26.19
N GLY A 701 20.45 11.86 27.14
CA GLY A 701 20.57 12.14 28.57
C GLY A 701 21.99 12.55 28.98
N LEU A 702 23.00 11.87 28.43
CA LEU A 702 24.40 12.19 28.68
C LEU A 702 24.75 13.58 28.16
N LEU A 703 24.42 13.87 26.90
CA LEU A 703 24.64 15.18 26.27
C LEU A 703 23.89 16.28 27.05
N ALA A 704 22.63 16.04 27.41
CA ALA A 704 21.83 16.98 28.19
C ALA A 704 22.39 17.22 29.60
N ALA A 705 23.18 16.31 30.17
CA ALA A 705 23.83 16.53 31.44
C ALA A 705 25.13 17.35 31.34
N ILE A 706 25.86 17.26 30.23
CA ILE A 706 27.21 17.84 30.11
C ILE A 706 27.27 19.04 29.16
N PHE A 707 26.45 19.10 28.12
CA PHE A 707 26.59 20.08 27.04
C PHE A 707 26.15 21.49 27.46
N TRP A 708 26.85 22.56 27.06
CA TRP A 708 26.51 23.94 27.45
C TRP A 708 26.35 24.16 28.97
N THR A 709 27.21 23.56 29.77
CA THR A 709 27.27 23.78 31.22
C THR A 709 28.36 24.80 31.59
N PRO A 710 28.19 25.56 32.69
CA PRO A 710 29.18 26.55 33.10
C PRO A 710 30.45 25.90 33.70
N PRO A 711 31.60 26.60 33.70
CA PRO A 711 32.86 26.06 34.20
C PRO A 711 32.81 25.65 35.69
N ASP A 712 32.05 26.37 36.51
CA ASP A 712 31.87 26.12 37.94
C ASP A 712 30.88 24.98 38.25
N ARG A 713 30.00 24.64 37.30
CA ARG A 713 29.06 23.50 37.38
C ARG A 713 29.10 22.71 36.07
N PRO A 714 30.13 21.88 35.87
CA PRO A 714 30.39 21.24 34.59
C PRO A 714 29.39 20.13 34.24
N THR A 715 28.55 19.71 35.19
CA THR A 715 27.41 18.82 34.99
C THR A 715 26.13 19.44 35.52
N ARG A 716 25.04 19.30 34.77
CA ARG A 716 23.68 19.60 35.25
C ARG A 716 23.29 18.59 36.32
N THR A 717 22.41 19.00 37.22
CA THR A 717 21.75 18.08 38.15
C THR A 717 20.84 17.12 37.38
N PHE A 718 20.57 15.96 37.97
CA PHE A 718 19.84 14.87 37.30
C PHE A 718 18.52 15.31 36.67
N ARG A 719 17.64 16.00 37.41
CA ARG A 719 16.30 16.39 36.93
C ARG A 719 16.32 17.23 35.63
N PRO A 720 17.02 18.39 35.57
CA PRO A 720 17.06 19.18 34.35
C PRO A 720 17.78 18.47 33.20
N ALA A 721 18.79 17.64 33.48
CA ALA A 721 19.45 16.83 32.46
C ALA A 721 18.49 15.80 31.85
N TRP A 722 17.76 15.09 32.70
CA TRP A 722 16.78 14.09 32.28
C TRP A 722 15.66 14.69 31.45
N VAL A 723 15.07 15.81 31.90
CA VAL A 723 13.99 16.48 31.17
C VAL A 723 14.46 16.96 29.79
N VAL A 724 15.62 17.61 29.70
CA VAL A 724 16.15 18.08 28.41
C VAL A 724 16.47 16.90 27.49
N GLY A 725 17.06 15.82 28.02
CA GLY A 725 17.36 14.61 27.27
C GLY A 725 16.10 13.91 26.75
N LEU A 726 15.08 13.77 27.59
CA LEU A 726 13.78 13.20 27.21
C LEU A 726 13.11 14.04 26.13
N VAL A 727 13.04 15.37 26.30
CA VAL A 727 12.43 16.25 25.30
C VAL A 727 13.15 16.13 23.95
N ALA A 728 14.48 16.08 23.96
CA ALA A 728 15.25 15.92 22.73
C ALA A 728 15.01 14.57 22.05
N ALA A 729 14.99 13.46 22.81
CA ALA A 729 14.72 12.12 22.28
C ALA A 729 13.26 11.96 21.81
N ALA A 730 12.29 12.49 22.56
CA ALA A 730 10.88 12.50 22.20
C ALA A 730 10.59 13.37 20.97
N ALA A 731 11.32 14.47 20.78
CA ALA A 731 11.21 15.29 19.57
C ALA A 731 11.70 14.51 18.33
N LEU A 732 12.75 13.69 18.48
CA LEU A 732 13.20 12.82 17.40
C LEU A 732 12.17 11.74 17.07
N GLU A 733 11.55 11.15 18.09
CA GLU A 733 10.46 10.18 17.93
C GLU A 733 9.24 10.80 17.24
N GLY A 734 8.82 11.99 17.67
CA GLY A 734 7.76 12.74 16.98
C GLY A 734 8.13 13.11 15.54
N GLY A 735 9.43 13.32 15.26
CA GLY A 735 9.94 13.51 13.91
C GLY A 735 9.68 12.33 12.98
N GLN A 736 9.68 11.09 13.49
CA GLN A 736 9.36 9.88 12.71
C GLN A 736 7.94 9.89 12.14
N PHE A 737 7.01 10.62 12.77
CA PHE A 737 5.67 10.79 12.24
C PHE A 737 5.68 11.42 10.83
N PHE A 738 6.67 12.28 10.56
CA PHE A 738 6.85 12.95 9.27
C PHE A 738 7.76 12.18 8.31
N VAL A 739 8.03 10.88 8.52
CA VAL A 739 8.91 10.06 7.68
C VAL A 739 8.11 8.86 7.17
N ARG A 740 7.91 8.69 5.86
CA ARG A 740 6.92 7.74 5.28
C ARG A 740 7.15 6.30 5.75
N GLY A 741 8.38 5.81 5.76
CA GLY A 741 8.72 4.46 6.20
C GLY A 741 8.79 4.23 7.72
N ARG A 742 8.50 5.24 8.56
CA ARG A 742 8.65 5.16 10.02
C ARG A 742 7.33 5.32 10.77
N VAL A 743 7.30 4.78 11.99
CA VAL A 743 6.14 4.82 12.89
C VAL A 743 6.54 5.57 14.15
N CYS A 744 5.69 6.50 14.59
CA CYS A 744 5.87 7.17 15.87
C CYS A 744 5.18 6.34 16.97
N ASP A 745 5.94 5.90 17.98
CA ASP A 745 5.46 4.98 19.02
C ASP A 745 5.62 5.57 20.43
N VAL A 746 4.54 5.57 21.22
CA VAL A 746 4.59 6.03 22.62
C VAL A 746 5.50 5.15 23.48
N THR A 747 5.68 3.88 23.13
CA THR A 747 6.62 2.97 23.80
C THR A 747 8.06 3.43 23.65
N ASP A 748 8.43 3.96 22.49
CA ASP A 748 9.76 4.54 22.24
C ASP A 748 9.97 5.83 23.04
N VAL A 749 8.92 6.63 23.25
CA VAL A 749 8.99 7.81 24.14
C VAL A 749 9.22 7.40 25.60
N LEU A 750 8.57 6.33 26.06
CA LEU A 750 8.79 5.78 27.40
C LEU A 750 10.20 5.20 27.55
N ALA A 751 10.67 4.44 26.55
CA ALA A 751 12.05 3.95 26.50
C ALA A 751 13.05 5.12 26.50
N ALA A 752 12.73 6.21 25.77
CA ALA A 752 13.53 7.41 25.74
C ALA A 752 13.64 8.10 27.11
N ALA A 753 12.57 8.08 27.92
CA ALA A 753 12.62 8.58 29.29
C ALA A 753 13.59 7.76 30.16
N VAL A 754 13.58 6.44 30.03
CA VAL A 754 14.51 5.56 30.76
C VAL A 754 15.95 5.77 30.28
N GLY A 755 16.19 5.76 28.96
CA GLY A 755 17.51 5.98 28.39
C GLY A 755 18.10 7.34 28.76
N ALA A 756 17.31 8.41 28.66
CA ALA A 756 17.73 9.74 29.08
C ALA A 756 18.08 9.80 30.58
N ALA A 757 17.36 9.06 31.43
CA ALA A 757 17.67 8.99 32.86
C ALA A 757 19.01 8.26 33.11
N VAL A 758 19.26 7.16 32.38
CA VAL A 758 20.53 6.42 32.43
C VAL A 758 21.68 7.34 31.98
N GLY A 759 21.55 8.02 30.85
CA GLY A 759 22.55 8.97 30.35
C GLY A 759 22.85 10.11 31.31
N ALA A 760 21.81 10.73 31.88
CA ALA A 760 21.95 11.79 32.87
C ALA A 760 22.66 11.31 34.15
N SER A 761 22.41 10.06 34.56
CA SER A 761 23.09 9.43 35.69
C SER A 761 24.55 9.12 35.39
N LEU A 762 24.85 8.60 34.20
CA LEU A 762 26.23 8.31 33.76
C LEU A 762 27.11 9.55 33.76
N ALA A 763 26.57 10.72 33.40
CA ALA A 763 27.31 11.98 33.46
C ALA A 763 27.84 12.29 34.87
N SER A 764 27.10 11.94 35.92
CA SER A 764 27.54 12.13 37.30
C SER A 764 28.66 11.17 37.72
N VAL A 765 28.73 10.00 37.09
CA VAL A 765 29.82 9.02 37.24
C VAL A 765 31.04 9.47 36.44
N PHE A 766 30.85 9.91 35.19
CA PHE A 766 31.92 10.39 34.31
C PHE A 766 32.58 11.67 34.83
N ALA A 767 31.82 12.54 35.49
CA ALA A 767 32.37 13.70 36.20
C ALA A 767 33.42 13.35 37.27
N ARG A 768 33.43 12.09 37.75
CA ARG A 768 34.36 11.57 38.76
C ARG A 768 35.59 10.89 38.14
N SER A 769 35.62 10.67 36.82
CA SER A 769 36.71 9.97 36.12
C SER A 769 37.77 10.95 35.61
N PRO A 770 39.08 10.68 35.80
CA PRO A 770 40.13 11.53 35.24
C PRO A 770 40.18 11.48 33.70
N PHE A 771 39.58 10.46 33.09
CA PHE A 771 39.56 10.29 31.63
C PHE A 771 38.30 10.88 30.98
N LEU A 772 37.16 10.79 31.67
CA LEU A 772 35.84 11.15 31.14
C LEU A 772 35.26 12.42 31.76
N THR A 773 36.01 13.10 32.64
CA THR A 773 35.54 14.34 33.26
C THR A 773 35.20 15.40 32.21
N PRO A 774 34.12 16.19 32.39
CA PRO A 774 33.77 17.30 31.53
C PRO A 774 34.59 18.58 31.78
N VAL A 775 35.61 18.55 32.67
CA VAL A 775 36.44 19.72 33.00
C VAL A 775 37.83 19.62 32.34
N PRO A 776 38.44 20.74 31.92
CA PRO A 776 39.85 20.76 31.52
C PRO A 776 40.78 20.31 32.67
N MET A 777 41.79 19.49 32.39
CA MET A 777 42.82 19.12 33.37
C MET A 777 44.17 19.74 33.04
N ALA A 778 44.96 20.04 34.06
CA ALA A 778 46.34 20.52 33.92
C ALA A 778 47.26 19.33 33.59
N GLY A 779 47.83 19.31 32.38
CA GLY A 779 48.78 18.30 31.94
C GLY A 779 48.60 17.89 30.47
N ARG A 780 49.64 18.08 29.63
CA ARG A 780 49.58 17.75 28.19
C ARG A 780 49.38 16.25 27.94
N GLY A 781 50.06 15.38 28.69
CA GLY A 781 49.99 13.92 28.51
C GLY A 781 48.60 13.33 28.80
N LEU A 782 47.99 13.70 29.93
CA LEU A 782 46.64 13.24 30.28
C LEU A 782 45.57 13.75 29.31
N ASN A 783 45.71 14.99 28.80
CA ASN A 783 44.79 15.51 27.80
C ASN A 783 44.88 14.75 26.46
N VAL A 784 46.06 14.30 26.03
CA VAL A 784 46.19 13.44 24.84
C VAL A 784 45.44 12.12 25.06
N VAL A 785 45.64 11.46 26.20
CA VAL A 785 44.92 10.21 26.54
C VAL A 785 43.40 10.41 26.54
N ARG A 786 42.90 11.54 27.06
CA ARG A 786 41.47 11.86 27.06
C ARG A 786 40.90 12.05 25.66
N TRP A 787 41.63 12.71 24.77
CA TRP A 787 41.23 12.84 23.37
C TRP A 787 41.23 11.49 22.65
N THR A 788 42.23 10.63 22.92
CA THR A 788 42.26 9.26 22.41
C THR A 788 41.06 8.45 22.89
N VAL A 789 40.70 8.52 24.18
CA VAL A 789 39.52 7.84 24.74
C VAL A 789 38.22 8.39 24.16
N GLY A 790 38.08 9.71 24.05
CA GLY A 790 36.88 10.35 23.49
C GLY A 790 36.67 10.01 22.01
N VAL A 791 37.75 10.02 21.21
CA VAL A 791 37.71 9.57 19.81
C VAL A 791 37.40 8.08 19.74
N GLY A 792 37.99 7.25 20.62
CA GLY A 792 37.66 5.83 20.71
C GLY A 792 36.18 5.57 20.98
N LEU A 793 35.56 6.30 21.91
CA LEU A 793 34.13 6.20 22.20
C LEU A 793 33.26 6.65 21.01
N ALA A 794 33.65 7.73 20.32
CA ALA A 794 32.97 8.17 19.11
C ALA A 794 33.06 7.12 17.99
N SER A 795 34.24 6.51 17.81
CA SER A 795 34.46 5.43 16.83
C SER A 795 33.68 4.17 17.17
N VAL A 796 33.61 3.79 18.45
CA VAL A 796 32.77 2.66 18.90
C VAL A 796 31.29 2.94 18.66
N ALA A 797 30.82 4.16 18.92
CA ALA A 797 29.47 4.56 18.54
C ALA A 797 29.26 4.41 17.02
N CYS A 798 30.16 4.93 16.18
CA CYS A 798 30.10 4.74 14.73
C CYS A 798 30.06 3.25 14.33
N LEU A 799 30.86 2.40 14.96
CA LEU A 799 30.94 0.97 14.66
C LEU A 799 29.71 0.19 15.12
N ILE A 800 29.16 0.48 16.30
CA ILE A 800 27.91 -0.13 16.79
C ILE A 800 26.77 0.22 15.82
N TYR A 801 26.70 1.48 15.38
CA TYR A 801 25.68 1.91 14.42
C TYR A 801 25.93 1.41 12.99
N ALA A 802 27.19 1.18 12.59
CA ALA A 802 27.51 0.55 11.31
C ALA A 802 27.20 -0.97 11.33
N GLY A 803 27.44 -1.66 12.44
CA GLY A 803 27.19 -3.09 12.59
C GLY A 803 25.71 -3.45 12.79
N SER A 804 24.89 -2.54 13.32
CA SER A 804 23.43 -2.73 13.40
C SER A 804 22.75 -2.67 12.02
N VAL A 805 23.48 -2.29 10.97
CA VAL A 805 23.01 -2.33 9.57
C VAL A 805 23.02 -3.75 9.02
N ASP A 806 23.94 -4.60 9.47
CA ASP A 806 24.13 -5.95 8.93
C ASP A 806 23.35 -7.04 9.71
N SER A 807 22.99 -6.79 10.98
CA SER A 807 22.34 -7.79 11.84
C SER A 807 20.81 -7.89 11.70
N LEU A 808 20.22 -7.17 10.75
CA LEU A 808 18.78 -7.18 10.44
C LEU A 808 18.49 -7.37 8.93
N GLY A 809 19.52 -7.75 8.16
CA GLY A 809 19.38 -8.15 6.76
C GLY A 809 18.74 -9.53 6.59
#